data_AF-A0A7Y5IWX0-F1
#
_entry.id   AF-A0A7Y5IWX0-F1
#
_cell.length_a   1.000
_cell.length_b   1.000
_cell.length_c   1.000
_cell.angle_alpha   90.00
_cell.angle_beta   90.00
_cell.angle_gamma   90.00
#
_symmetry.space_group_name_H-M   'P 1'
#
loop_
_entity.id
_entity.type
_entity.pdbx_description
1 polymer ?
#
loop_
_entity_poly.entity_id
_entity_poly.type
_entity_poly.pdbx_seq_one_letter_code
_entity_poly.pdbx_strand_id
1 'polypeptide(L)'
;METGTENPPSEDGSKPRLSVGLAAGLALFAVALAIRLVHVLPLGDLESASLPPRFPIEDDLEYHTQARRWVSEPGFALSTWRPPGYVLFCSLFYGFDPSEGYRWVRVAQAFLGAGSCVLILILGWRLHSLALGLLAGLLYALQLEAVVYTGRIMRETLFPFLWLSFATLTLAPSGPLTWTRSAALGAVGVGVCFVRPEGILLLLAHALWDLRRHRAEWKRELPRLALAFAVLVPFLVANGLRVRAQEGTFAPFGLDGPGLLYVGNNPKTGQWDYFHEDPRTTLPELIGKPRAEQNRILLRLTQEYIRENPTGFLRGLVYKTKVLLFGTYKYWQESRWTLGEDLLVYLPPLTRMPLVGYGFLLLAGIYGWLHRPKTPGWGLIWLWIGTYLAVMILVASFSRGRVSLLPFLALLAARGCMAWWDPFQAAFRDRCGWSNALRNLAGGVVVLALAWNSRWVTDLLDWNPPQVEAALNEGAERGRTLKLRTEVGARVETWMEGKKLKAEVIESWDGRRELTLPPPMLAAGDIEVRVLDHAGNPTSLTFEGLNLATLDRDLRLEAVRIRARDPGVVEREHQGRAALEFQKSGGIRFRIQVPAPGVFRFSLLADGTPAHGSGPKARVTLDRNPAPILDINPGSWAAYDLNLELAAGIHMLGIEFVNDDAVVDTEGRILEDRNLMIAEVMIRRVR
;
A
#
# COMPACT_ATOMS: atom_id res chain seq x y z
N MET A 1 38.46 39.79 49.16
CA MET A 1 38.20 39.69 47.70
C MET A 1 39.26 38.77 47.13
N GLU A 2 39.00 37.48 47.14
CA GLU A 2 39.80 36.47 46.46
C GLU A 2 38.90 35.85 45.40
N THR A 3 39.23 36.09 44.13
CA THR A 3 38.54 35.53 42.98
C THR A 3 39.11 34.13 42.72
N GLY A 4 38.44 33.12 43.27
CA GLY A 4 38.69 31.72 42.95
C GLY A 4 38.40 31.46 41.48
N THR A 5 39.46 31.16 40.72
CA THR A 5 39.38 30.61 39.38
C THR A 5 39.11 29.11 39.51
N GLU A 6 37.84 28.73 39.43
CA GLU A 6 37.47 27.32 39.23
C GLU A 6 38.01 26.86 37.87
N ASN A 7 39.00 25.97 37.91
CA ASN A 7 39.43 25.23 36.73
C ASN A 7 38.23 24.45 36.15
N PRO A 8 38.05 24.43 34.82
CA PRO A 8 37.06 23.56 34.20
C PRO A 8 37.39 22.09 34.55
N PRO A 9 36.36 21.24 34.76
CA PRO A 9 36.59 19.83 35.05
C PRO A 9 37.39 19.19 33.91
N SER A 10 38.45 18.47 34.29
CA SER A 10 39.34 17.77 33.37
C SER A 10 38.56 16.79 32.49
N GLU A 11 38.72 16.92 31.17
CA GLU A 11 38.16 16.06 30.12
C GLU A 11 38.75 14.62 30.10
N ASP A 12 39.12 14.04 31.24
CA ASP A 12 39.68 12.67 31.30
C ASP A 12 38.61 11.59 31.57
N GLY A 13 37.37 11.87 31.16
CA GLY A 13 36.25 10.93 31.18
C GLY A 13 36.34 9.88 30.06
N SER A 14 37.26 8.94 30.20
CA SER A 14 37.20 7.57 29.66
C SER A 14 36.56 7.40 28.27
N LYS A 15 37.21 7.88 27.20
CA LYS A 15 36.93 7.33 25.87
C LYS A 15 37.40 5.86 25.88
N PRO A 16 36.52 4.87 25.61
CA PRO A 16 36.92 3.47 25.61
C PRO A 16 38.09 3.26 24.64
N ARG A 17 39.06 2.42 25.03
CA ARG A 17 40.21 2.07 24.18
C ARG A 17 39.70 1.60 22.82
N LEU A 18 40.36 2.01 21.73
CA LEU A 18 39.99 1.69 20.33
C LEU A 18 39.70 0.19 20.12
N SER A 19 40.45 -0.67 20.82
CA SER A 19 40.26 -2.14 20.82
C SER A 19 38.89 -2.59 21.33
N VAL A 20 38.34 -1.93 22.35
CA VAL A 20 37.01 -2.23 22.90
C VAL A 20 35.92 -1.84 21.89
N GLY A 21 36.07 -0.68 21.25
CA GLY A 21 35.15 -0.25 20.19
C GLY A 21 35.15 -1.20 18.99
N LEU A 22 36.33 -1.67 18.57
CA LEU A 22 36.47 -2.63 17.48
C LEU A 22 35.82 -3.98 17.81
N ALA A 23 36.11 -4.53 18.99
CA ALA A 23 35.52 -5.80 19.44
C ALA A 23 33.99 -5.71 19.52
N ALA A 24 33.47 -4.60 20.06
CA ALA A 24 32.04 -4.36 20.15
C ALA A 24 31.39 -4.23 18.76
N GLY A 25 32.06 -3.57 17.80
CA GLY A 25 31.62 -3.48 16.41
C GLY A 25 31.58 -4.83 15.71
N LEU A 26 32.62 -5.66 15.87
CA LEU A 26 32.68 -7.00 15.28
C LEU A 26 31.62 -7.93 15.86
N ALA A 27 31.42 -7.90 17.18
CA ALA A 27 30.38 -8.68 17.84
C ALA A 27 28.98 -8.28 17.36
N LEU A 28 28.70 -6.97 17.29
CA LEU A 28 27.44 -6.45 16.78
C LEU A 28 27.21 -6.85 15.32
N PHE A 29 28.24 -6.74 14.47
CA PHE A 29 28.18 -7.17 13.08
C PHE A 29 27.84 -8.66 12.96
N ALA A 30 28.54 -9.52 13.70
CA ALA A 30 28.33 -10.96 13.68
C ALA A 30 26.91 -11.34 14.11
N VAL A 31 26.40 -10.75 15.19
CA VAL A 31 25.02 -10.97 15.67
C VAL A 31 24.00 -10.50 14.63
N ALA A 32 24.16 -9.28 14.11
CA ALA A 32 23.23 -8.71 13.13
C ALA A 32 23.23 -9.49 11.80
N LEU A 33 24.39 -10.01 11.39
CA LEU A 33 24.54 -10.86 10.21
C LEU A 33 23.90 -12.22 10.43
N ALA A 34 24.15 -12.88 11.58
CA ALA A 34 23.56 -14.17 11.90
C ALA A 34 22.01 -14.11 11.87
N ILE A 35 21.42 -13.10 12.50
CA ILE A 35 19.96 -12.87 12.47
C ILE A 35 19.43 -12.78 11.04
N ARG A 36 20.12 -12.02 10.18
CA ARG A 36 19.72 -11.79 8.79
C ARG A 36 19.93 -13.03 7.91
N LEU A 37 21.03 -13.75 8.09
CA LEU A 37 21.30 -14.98 7.34
C LEU A 37 20.31 -16.10 7.71
N VAL A 38 19.96 -16.24 8.99
CA VAL A 38 18.91 -17.16 9.43
C VAL A 38 17.58 -16.86 8.75
N HIS A 39 17.27 -15.58 8.51
CA HIS A 39 16.08 -15.18 7.75
C HIS A 39 16.21 -15.42 6.24
N VAL A 40 17.37 -15.12 5.65
CA VAL A 40 17.57 -15.10 4.19
C VAL A 40 17.82 -16.48 3.60
N LEU A 41 18.68 -17.30 4.23
CA LEU A 41 19.15 -18.57 3.65
C LEU A 41 18.05 -19.61 3.41
N PRO A 42 16.99 -19.71 4.23
CA PRO A 42 15.88 -20.63 3.97
C PRO A 42 14.95 -20.17 2.84
N LEU A 43 15.04 -18.91 2.39
CA LEU A 43 14.19 -18.41 1.31
C LEU A 43 14.72 -18.95 -0.02
N GLY A 44 14.02 -19.92 -0.60
CA GLY A 44 14.33 -20.47 -1.93
C GLY A 44 14.25 -19.43 -3.05
N ASP A 45 14.66 -19.85 -4.25
CA ASP A 45 14.63 -19.01 -5.44
C ASP A 45 13.19 -18.74 -5.88
N LEU A 46 12.97 -17.54 -6.43
CA LEU A 46 11.68 -17.12 -6.98
C LEU A 46 11.10 -18.12 -7.99
N GLU A 47 11.97 -18.78 -8.76
CA GLU A 47 11.58 -19.74 -9.81
C GLU A 47 11.33 -21.17 -9.28
N SER A 48 11.82 -21.50 -8.07
CA SER A 48 11.75 -22.85 -7.47
C SER A 48 10.47 -23.13 -6.67
N ALA A 49 9.60 -22.13 -6.49
CA ALA A 49 8.41 -22.25 -5.65
C ALA A 49 7.27 -22.99 -6.38
N SER A 50 7.21 -24.30 -6.19
CA SER A 50 6.00 -25.13 -6.36
C SER A 50 4.92 -24.88 -5.30
N LEU A 51 5.13 -23.89 -4.43
CA LEU A 51 4.11 -23.30 -3.57
C LEU A 51 3.49 -22.10 -4.31
N PRO A 52 2.17 -21.85 -4.21
CA PRO A 52 1.53 -20.71 -4.86
C PRO A 52 2.36 -19.45 -4.57
N PRO A 53 2.62 -18.60 -5.57
CA PRO A 53 3.68 -17.59 -5.53
C PRO A 53 3.56 -16.84 -4.21
N ARG A 54 4.48 -17.10 -3.27
CA ARG A 54 4.58 -16.34 -2.04
C ARG A 54 5.07 -14.96 -2.47
N PHE A 55 4.10 -14.12 -2.83
CA PHE A 55 4.17 -13.04 -3.80
C PHE A 55 5.48 -12.22 -3.74
N PRO A 56 6.29 -12.17 -4.82
CA PRO A 56 7.11 -10.99 -5.03
C PRO A 56 6.17 -9.79 -5.07
N ILE A 57 6.51 -8.74 -4.30
CA ILE A 57 5.93 -7.42 -4.52
C ILE A 57 6.28 -7.07 -5.98
N GLU A 58 5.39 -6.43 -6.72
CA GLU A 58 5.61 -6.00 -8.11
C GLU A 58 7.01 -5.36 -8.30
N ASP A 59 7.47 -4.62 -7.28
CA ASP A 59 8.81 -4.03 -7.20
C ASP A 59 9.98 -5.04 -7.18
N ASP A 60 9.89 -6.12 -6.39
CA ASP A 60 10.93 -7.15 -6.28
C ASP A 60 11.16 -7.81 -7.65
N LEU A 61 10.06 -8.12 -8.34
CA LEU A 61 10.10 -8.74 -9.65
C LEU A 61 10.65 -7.77 -10.70
N GLU A 62 10.29 -6.48 -10.64
CA GLU A 62 10.84 -5.46 -11.52
C GLU A 62 12.37 -5.36 -11.36
N TYR A 63 12.88 -5.27 -10.14
CA TYR A 63 14.32 -5.17 -9.89
C TYR A 63 15.07 -6.45 -10.30
N HIS A 64 14.54 -7.62 -9.98
CA HIS A 64 15.07 -8.91 -10.42
C HIS A 64 15.16 -8.97 -11.96
N THR A 65 14.04 -8.69 -12.64
CA THR A 65 13.94 -8.78 -14.09
C THR A 65 14.90 -7.80 -14.77
N GLN A 66 14.94 -6.55 -14.33
CA GLN A 66 15.85 -5.56 -14.91
C GLN A 66 17.32 -5.93 -14.70
N ALA A 67 17.70 -6.40 -13.51
CA ALA A 67 19.08 -6.76 -13.21
C ALA A 67 19.55 -7.96 -14.04
N ARG A 68 18.70 -9.00 -14.16
CA ARG A 68 18.97 -10.19 -14.98
C ARG A 68 19.07 -9.85 -16.46
N ARG A 69 18.12 -9.08 -17.01
CA ARG A 69 18.12 -8.69 -18.43
C ARG A 69 19.30 -7.78 -18.78
N TRP A 70 19.67 -6.86 -17.89
CA TRP A 70 20.86 -6.03 -18.06
C TRP A 70 22.15 -6.82 -18.26
N VAL A 71 22.28 -7.97 -17.58
CA VAL A 71 23.46 -8.85 -17.70
C VAL A 71 23.35 -9.79 -18.89
N SER A 72 22.16 -10.33 -19.16
CA SER A 72 21.96 -11.42 -20.13
C SER A 72 21.59 -10.98 -21.56
N GLU A 73 21.05 -9.77 -21.74
CA GLU A 73 20.58 -9.27 -23.04
C GLU A 73 21.45 -8.08 -23.51
N PRO A 74 22.35 -8.28 -24.50
CA PRO A 74 23.12 -7.19 -25.09
C PRO A 74 22.21 -6.11 -25.67
N GLY A 75 22.48 -4.85 -25.32
CA GLY A 75 21.68 -3.70 -25.77
C GLY A 75 20.40 -3.46 -24.98
N PHE A 76 20.11 -4.25 -23.93
CA PHE A 76 18.98 -4.01 -23.05
C PHE A 76 19.06 -2.64 -22.38
N ALA A 77 18.00 -1.85 -22.53
CA ALA A 77 17.87 -0.53 -21.92
C ALA A 77 17.21 -0.66 -20.54
N LEU A 78 17.92 -0.22 -19.48
CA LEU A 78 17.32 -0.10 -18.15
C LEU A 78 16.09 0.82 -18.20
N SER A 79 15.08 0.48 -17.40
CA SER A 79 13.88 1.30 -17.23
C SER A 79 14.24 2.74 -16.88
N THR A 80 13.50 3.68 -17.45
CA THR A 80 13.54 5.11 -17.12
C THR A 80 12.69 5.46 -15.90
N TRP A 81 11.93 4.48 -15.40
CA TRP A 81 11.01 4.61 -14.29
C TRP A 81 11.71 5.06 -13.02
N ARG A 82 12.74 4.30 -12.62
CA ARG A 82 13.45 4.43 -11.36
C ARG A 82 14.90 4.83 -11.59
N PRO A 83 15.55 5.46 -10.59
CA PRO A 83 16.99 5.59 -10.59
C PRO A 83 17.67 4.21 -10.79
N PRO A 84 18.76 4.14 -11.58
CA PRO A 84 19.35 2.86 -11.96
C PRO A 84 20.20 2.23 -10.85
N GLY A 85 20.54 2.96 -9.78
CA GLY A 85 21.58 2.55 -8.83
C GLY A 85 21.31 1.22 -8.13
N TYR A 86 20.05 0.94 -7.75
CA TYR A 86 19.73 -0.34 -7.11
C TYR A 86 19.73 -1.51 -8.12
N VAL A 87 19.26 -1.30 -9.35
CA VAL A 87 19.35 -2.32 -10.42
C VAL A 87 20.81 -2.64 -10.72
N LEU A 88 21.65 -1.63 -10.88
CA LEU A 88 23.09 -1.81 -11.14
C LEU A 88 23.79 -2.55 -9.99
N PHE A 89 23.42 -2.26 -8.74
CA PHE A 89 23.88 -3.03 -7.58
C PHE A 89 23.48 -4.51 -7.70
N CYS A 90 22.22 -4.80 -8.04
CA CYS A 90 21.75 -6.17 -8.22
C CYS A 90 22.49 -6.87 -9.37
N SER A 91 22.70 -6.19 -10.49
CA SER A 91 23.39 -6.74 -11.67
C SER A 91 24.79 -7.26 -11.38
N LEU A 92 25.51 -6.72 -10.38
CA LEU A 92 26.82 -7.24 -9.98
C LEU A 92 26.75 -8.72 -9.58
N PHE A 93 25.65 -9.14 -8.95
CA PHE A 93 25.47 -10.50 -8.46
C PHE A 93 24.95 -11.44 -9.54
N TYR A 94 24.07 -10.96 -10.43
CA TYR A 94 23.69 -11.72 -11.64
C TYR A 94 24.85 -11.89 -12.62
N GLY A 95 25.83 -10.98 -12.62
CA GLY A 95 27.07 -11.14 -13.39
C GLY A 95 28.00 -12.20 -12.82
N PHE A 96 27.93 -12.47 -11.51
CA PHE A 96 28.70 -13.52 -10.86
C PHE A 96 28.06 -14.90 -11.05
N ASP A 97 26.75 -15.00 -10.80
CA ASP A 97 25.97 -16.22 -10.99
C ASP A 97 24.56 -15.85 -11.49
N PRO A 98 24.27 -16.03 -12.79
CA PRO A 98 22.96 -15.70 -13.35
C PRO A 98 21.81 -16.52 -12.77
N SER A 99 22.06 -17.77 -12.39
CA SER A 99 21.06 -18.69 -11.82
C SER A 99 20.71 -18.36 -10.37
N GLU A 100 21.72 -18.05 -9.55
CA GLU A 100 21.54 -17.79 -8.11
C GLU A 100 21.62 -16.29 -7.78
N GLY A 101 21.64 -15.41 -8.77
CA GLY A 101 21.83 -13.97 -8.58
C GLY A 101 20.83 -13.38 -7.58
N TYR A 102 19.60 -13.89 -7.56
CA TYR A 102 18.56 -13.49 -6.60
C TYR A 102 18.97 -13.78 -5.14
N ARG A 103 19.48 -14.98 -4.88
CA ARG A 103 19.99 -15.39 -3.57
C ARG A 103 21.21 -14.58 -3.15
N TRP A 104 22.16 -14.35 -4.07
CA TRP A 104 23.37 -13.58 -3.79
C TRP A 104 23.08 -12.12 -3.47
N VAL A 105 22.08 -11.50 -4.12
CA VAL A 105 21.61 -10.15 -3.74
C VAL A 105 21.13 -10.15 -2.29
N ARG A 106 20.30 -11.11 -1.87
CA ARG A 106 19.81 -11.18 -0.49
C ARG A 106 20.94 -11.36 0.53
N VAL A 107 21.93 -12.21 0.20
CA VAL A 107 23.13 -12.37 1.03
C VAL A 107 23.87 -11.05 1.14
N ALA A 108 24.14 -10.36 0.04
CA ALA A 108 24.80 -9.05 0.06
C ALA A 108 24.04 -8.03 0.90
N GLN A 109 22.71 -8.01 0.80
CA GLN A 109 21.87 -7.17 1.65
C GLN A 109 21.96 -7.52 3.14
N ALA A 110 22.15 -8.79 3.50
CA ALA A 110 22.38 -9.19 4.88
C ALA A 110 23.68 -8.58 5.42
N PHE A 111 24.74 -8.56 4.61
CA PHE A 111 25.99 -7.87 4.92
C PHE A 111 25.80 -6.35 5.04
N LEU A 112 25.05 -5.72 4.12
CA LEU A 112 24.74 -4.28 4.19
C LEU A 112 23.90 -3.92 5.43
N GLY A 113 22.94 -4.76 5.79
CA GLY A 113 22.13 -4.60 6.99
C GLY A 113 22.96 -4.73 8.27
N ALA A 114 23.86 -5.70 8.34
CA ALA A 114 24.80 -5.86 9.45
C ALA A 114 25.82 -4.69 9.52
N GLY A 115 26.33 -4.24 8.37
CA GLY A 115 27.19 -3.06 8.27
C GLY A 115 26.47 -1.79 8.73
N SER A 116 25.17 -1.67 8.47
CA SER A 116 24.34 -0.56 8.95
C SER A 116 24.30 -0.52 10.49
N CYS A 117 24.21 -1.66 11.18
CA CYS A 117 24.31 -1.72 12.65
C CYS A 117 25.65 -1.15 13.17
N VAL A 118 26.76 -1.44 12.50
CA VAL A 118 28.08 -0.90 12.86
C VAL A 118 28.17 0.60 12.61
N LEU A 119 27.63 1.09 11.50
CA LEU A 119 27.58 2.53 11.23
C LEU A 119 26.73 3.28 12.27
N ILE A 120 25.60 2.69 12.68
CA ILE A 120 24.78 3.20 13.79
C ILE A 120 25.59 3.25 15.09
N LEU A 121 26.37 2.21 15.40
CA LEU A 121 27.26 2.22 16.57
C LEU A 121 28.26 3.37 16.51
N ILE A 122 28.92 3.54 15.37
CA ILE A 122 29.90 4.62 15.17
C ILE A 122 29.23 6.00 15.35
N LEU A 123 28.04 6.19 14.79
CA LEU A 123 27.27 7.41 14.96
C LEU A 123 26.91 7.66 16.42
N GLY A 124 26.35 6.67 17.11
CA GLY A 124 25.97 6.81 18.52
C GLY A 124 27.18 7.09 19.42
N TRP A 125 28.33 6.47 19.12
CA TRP A 125 29.58 6.75 19.82
C TRP A 125 30.05 8.19 19.63
N ARG A 126 29.94 8.73 18.40
CA ARG A 126 30.34 10.11 18.10
C ARG A 126 29.37 11.15 18.65
N LEU A 127 28.09 10.82 18.74
CA LEU A 127 27.06 11.74 19.23
C LEU A 127 27.00 11.82 20.75
N HIS A 128 27.36 10.74 21.43
CA HIS A 128 27.22 10.64 22.88
C HIS A 128 28.20 9.65 23.51
N SER A 129 28.03 8.34 23.27
CA SER A 129 28.80 7.31 23.96
C SER A 129 28.75 5.96 23.24
N LEU A 130 29.74 5.09 23.49
CA LEU A 130 29.78 3.73 22.93
C LEU A 130 28.54 2.92 23.33
N ALA A 131 28.05 3.07 24.56
CA ALA A 131 26.84 2.42 25.04
C ALA A 131 25.60 2.81 24.22
N LEU A 132 25.46 4.10 23.88
CA LEU A 132 24.38 4.58 23.01
C LEU A 132 24.47 3.95 21.63
N GLY A 133 25.67 3.92 21.05
CA GLY A 133 25.93 3.30 19.76
C GLY A 133 25.60 1.80 19.75
N LEU A 134 26.04 1.06 20.76
CA LEU A 134 25.76 -0.37 20.90
C LEU A 134 24.27 -0.65 21.03
N LEU A 135 23.58 0.09 21.91
CA LEU A 135 22.14 -0.06 22.10
C LEU A 135 21.38 0.26 20.81
N ALA A 136 21.70 1.36 20.13
CA ALA A 136 21.07 1.73 18.87
C ALA A 136 21.30 0.68 17.77
N GLY A 137 22.53 0.17 17.68
CA GLY A 137 22.89 -0.88 16.73
C GLY A 137 22.13 -2.18 16.98
N LEU A 138 21.97 -2.57 18.25
CA LEU A 138 21.19 -3.74 18.65
C LEU A 138 19.69 -3.56 18.41
N LEU A 139 19.13 -2.38 18.72
CA LEU A 139 17.74 -2.06 18.44
C LEU A 139 17.43 -2.19 16.94
N TYR A 140 18.34 -1.73 16.06
CA TYR A 140 18.20 -1.89 14.62
C TYR A 140 18.49 -3.32 14.13
N ALA A 141 19.41 -4.04 14.77
CA ALA A 141 19.69 -5.45 14.46
C ALA A 141 18.46 -6.34 14.67
N LEU A 142 17.67 -6.02 15.70
CA LEU A 142 16.44 -6.71 16.08
C LEU A 142 15.18 -6.08 15.46
N GLN A 143 15.29 -5.01 14.66
CA GLN A 143 14.10 -4.37 14.13
C GLN A 143 13.48 -5.26 13.02
N LEU A 144 12.23 -5.70 13.24
CA LEU A 144 11.56 -6.69 12.39
C LEU A 144 11.48 -6.28 10.91
N GLU A 145 11.05 -5.06 10.59
CA GLU A 145 10.93 -4.60 9.21
C GLU A 145 12.31 -4.63 8.50
N ALA A 146 13.38 -4.17 9.13
CA ALA A 146 14.73 -4.16 8.59
C ALA A 146 15.26 -5.57 8.33
N VAL A 147 14.92 -6.55 9.17
CA VAL A 147 15.24 -7.97 8.93
C VAL A 147 14.44 -8.50 7.75
N VAL A 148 13.12 -8.26 7.71
CA VAL A 148 12.24 -8.73 6.61
C VAL A 148 12.66 -8.17 5.25
N TYR A 149 12.97 -6.86 5.17
CA TYR A 149 13.42 -6.24 3.93
C TYR A 149 14.80 -6.73 3.48
N THR A 150 15.56 -7.41 4.34
CA THR A 150 16.79 -8.09 3.93
C THR A 150 16.52 -9.29 3.02
N GLY A 151 15.39 -9.98 3.20
CA GLY A 151 14.94 -11.09 2.37
C GLY A 151 14.24 -10.69 1.07
N ARG A 152 14.10 -9.39 0.78
CA ARG A 152 13.43 -8.87 -0.42
C ARG A 152 14.42 -8.15 -1.31
N ILE A 153 14.28 -8.23 -2.64
CA ILE A 153 15.13 -7.43 -3.54
C ILE A 153 14.53 -6.02 -3.62
N MET A 154 14.82 -5.23 -2.59
CA MET A 154 14.43 -3.83 -2.52
C MET A 154 15.54 -2.91 -2.06
N ARG A 155 15.40 -1.64 -2.44
CA ARG A 155 16.30 -0.54 -2.10
C ARG A 155 16.36 -0.20 -0.60
N GLU A 156 15.44 -0.73 0.20
CA GLU A 156 15.29 -0.54 1.65
C GLU A 156 16.47 -1.07 2.48
N THR A 157 17.46 -1.71 1.88
CA THR A 157 18.72 -2.13 2.51
C THR A 157 19.90 -1.24 2.08
N LEU A 158 20.09 -1.09 0.77
CA LEU A 158 21.20 -0.31 0.20
C LEU A 158 21.08 1.19 0.51
N PHE A 159 19.88 1.77 0.41
CA PHE A 159 19.68 3.20 0.67
C PHE A 159 20.03 3.60 2.12
N PRO A 160 19.45 3.00 3.17
CA PRO A 160 19.82 3.36 4.54
C PRO A 160 21.30 3.10 4.84
N PHE A 161 21.93 2.06 4.28
CA PHE A 161 23.38 1.86 4.42
C PHE A 161 24.20 3.02 3.84
N LEU A 162 23.87 3.46 2.63
CA LEU A 162 24.53 4.61 1.99
C LEU A 162 24.26 5.91 2.75
N TRP A 163 23.04 6.12 3.24
CA TRP A 163 22.70 7.29 4.03
C TRP A 163 23.42 7.30 5.38
N LEU A 164 23.56 6.15 6.05
CA LEU A 164 24.37 6.01 7.27
C LEU A 164 25.85 6.22 7.02
N SER A 165 26.36 5.76 5.87
CA SER A 165 27.74 6.00 5.44
C SER A 165 27.98 7.50 5.25
N PHE A 166 27.05 8.18 4.57
CA PHE A 166 27.06 9.63 4.42
C PHE A 166 27.00 10.33 5.79
N ALA A 167 26.08 9.91 6.67
CA ALA A 167 25.94 10.46 8.02
C ALA A 167 27.22 10.28 8.85
N THR A 168 27.87 9.12 8.73
CA THR A 168 29.13 8.83 9.43
C THR A 168 30.26 9.66 8.86
N LEU A 169 30.36 9.82 7.55
CA LEU A 169 31.36 10.69 6.93
C LEU A 169 31.15 12.15 7.32
N THR A 170 29.92 12.63 7.47
CA THR A 170 29.62 14.02 7.84
C THR A 170 29.82 14.31 9.33
N LEU A 171 29.53 13.35 10.21
CA LEU A 171 29.70 13.50 11.66
C LEU A 171 31.06 13.03 12.20
N ALA A 172 32.06 12.80 11.33
CA ALA A 172 33.42 12.47 11.77
C ALA A 172 34.06 13.61 12.60
N PRO A 173 34.99 13.27 13.54
CA PRO A 173 35.51 14.21 14.54
C PRO A 173 35.97 15.55 13.98
N SER A 174 35.79 16.58 14.82
CA SER A 174 35.88 18.01 14.53
C SER A 174 37.14 18.40 13.77
N GLY A 175 36.95 18.78 12.52
CA GLY A 175 37.93 19.43 11.66
C GLY A 175 37.25 19.90 10.38
N PRO A 176 37.82 20.88 9.67
CA PRO A 176 37.34 21.28 8.34
C PRO A 176 37.20 20.06 7.43
N LEU A 177 36.26 20.12 6.47
CA LEU A 177 36.15 19.11 5.43
C LEU A 177 37.50 18.98 4.71
N THR A 178 38.08 17.78 4.66
CA THR A 178 39.24 17.53 3.81
C THR A 178 38.76 17.30 2.38
N TRP A 179 39.60 17.57 1.38
CA TRP A 179 39.26 17.29 -0.03
C TRP A 179 38.89 15.82 -0.27
N THR A 180 39.63 14.89 0.36
CA THR A 180 39.33 13.45 0.32
C THR A 180 37.97 13.14 0.92
N ARG A 181 37.63 13.76 2.06
CA ARG A 181 36.31 13.59 2.70
C ARG A 181 35.21 14.17 1.83
N SER A 182 35.42 15.31 1.18
CA SER A 182 34.47 15.90 0.22
C SER A 182 34.25 15.01 -1.00
N ALA A 183 35.31 14.45 -1.58
CA ALA A 183 35.19 13.50 -2.69
C ALA A 183 34.42 12.24 -2.26
N ALA A 184 34.72 11.70 -1.08
CA ALA A 184 34.00 10.55 -0.51
C ALA A 184 32.51 10.86 -0.26
N LEU A 185 32.21 12.05 0.26
CA LEU A 185 30.82 12.52 0.44
C LEU A 185 30.08 12.64 -0.90
N GLY A 186 30.76 13.17 -1.94
CA GLY A 186 30.22 13.22 -3.29
C GLY A 186 29.93 11.84 -3.85
N ALA A 187 30.88 10.91 -3.74
CA ALA A 187 30.74 9.52 -4.21
C ALA A 187 29.60 8.77 -3.50
N VAL A 188 29.52 8.84 -2.17
CA VAL A 188 28.41 8.25 -1.42
C VAL A 188 27.09 8.96 -1.75
N GLY A 189 27.13 10.29 -1.92
CA GLY A 189 25.99 11.10 -2.37
C GLY A 189 25.42 10.67 -3.72
N VAL A 190 26.28 10.27 -4.67
CA VAL A 190 25.85 9.64 -5.93
C VAL A 190 25.02 8.40 -5.63
N GLY A 191 25.54 7.48 -4.82
CA GLY A 191 24.80 6.28 -4.43
C GLY A 191 23.45 6.59 -3.79
N VAL A 192 23.40 7.53 -2.83
CA VAL A 192 22.17 7.94 -2.15
C VAL A 192 21.11 8.43 -3.16
N CYS A 193 21.49 9.33 -4.07
CA CYS A 193 20.62 9.89 -5.11
C CYS A 193 20.20 8.86 -6.18
N PHE A 194 21.10 7.92 -6.51
CA PHE A 194 20.89 6.92 -7.56
C PHE A 194 20.11 5.71 -7.08
N VAL A 195 19.94 5.54 -5.77
CA VAL A 195 19.05 4.52 -5.20
C VAL A 195 17.69 5.12 -4.89
N ARG A 196 17.64 6.36 -4.37
CA ARG A 196 16.39 7.09 -4.15
C ARG A 196 16.53 8.58 -4.53
N PRO A 197 15.63 9.12 -5.38
CA PRO A 197 15.74 10.51 -5.84
C PRO A 197 15.65 11.53 -4.69
N GLU A 198 14.87 11.25 -3.65
CA GLU A 198 14.75 12.08 -2.45
C GLU A 198 16.09 12.31 -1.71
N GLY A 199 17.09 11.48 -2.00
CA GLY A 199 18.47 11.67 -1.58
C GLY A 199 19.02 13.07 -1.85
N ILE A 200 18.65 13.70 -2.97
CA ILE A 200 19.15 15.04 -3.32
C ILE A 200 18.77 16.10 -2.29
N LEU A 201 17.55 16.00 -1.75
CA LEU A 201 17.05 16.96 -0.76
C LEU A 201 17.75 16.78 0.58
N LEU A 202 18.15 15.55 0.93
CA LEU A 202 18.99 15.28 2.10
C LEU A 202 20.39 15.89 1.96
N LEU A 203 21.00 15.77 0.78
CA LEU A 203 22.31 16.37 0.50
C LEU A 203 22.24 17.90 0.54
N LEU A 204 21.19 18.50 -0.04
CA LEU A 204 20.97 19.95 0.00
C LEU A 204 20.73 20.45 1.42
N ALA A 205 19.86 19.78 2.19
CA ALA A 205 19.63 20.11 3.60
C ALA A 205 20.92 20.03 4.42
N HIS A 206 21.75 19.01 4.17
CA HIS A 206 23.06 18.89 4.79
C HIS A 206 24.00 20.05 4.42
N ALA A 207 24.12 20.38 3.14
CA ALA A 207 24.98 21.47 2.67
C ALA A 207 24.57 22.83 3.27
N LEU A 208 23.27 23.10 3.34
CA LEU A 208 22.74 24.32 3.98
C LEU A 208 23.05 24.36 5.47
N TRP A 209 22.91 23.22 6.16
CA TRP A 209 23.29 23.11 7.57
C TRP A 209 24.77 23.36 7.79
N ASP A 210 25.62 22.81 6.93
CA ASP A 210 27.06 22.93 7.05
C ASP A 210 27.54 24.37 6.79
N LEU A 211 27.01 25.02 5.74
CA LEU A 211 27.25 26.43 5.46
C LEU A 211 26.80 27.33 6.63
N ARG A 212 25.65 27.03 7.24
CA ARG A 212 25.15 27.77 8.42
C ARG A 212 26.06 27.55 9.64
N ARG A 213 26.50 26.32 9.89
CA ARG A 213 27.38 25.95 11.00
C ARG A 213 28.75 26.63 10.86
N HIS A 214 29.29 26.64 9.66
CA HIS A 214 30.58 27.21 9.31
C HIS A 214 30.44 28.61 8.68
N ARG A 215 29.42 29.38 9.09
CA ARG A 215 29.14 30.71 8.49
C ARG A 215 30.30 31.70 8.53
N ALA A 216 31.21 31.56 9.50
CA ALA A 216 32.42 32.41 9.59
C ALA A 216 33.49 32.00 8.56
N GLU A 217 33.45 30.76 8.10
CA GLU A 217 34.46 30.12 7.25
C GLU A 217 33.86 29.63 5.92
N TRP A 218 32.66 30.11 5.54
CA TRP A 218 31.91 29.58 4.39
C TRP A 218 32.69 29.65 3.08
N LYS A 219 33.56 30.66 2.90
CA LYS A 219 34.43 30.78 1.72
C LYS A 219 35.44 29.63 1.61
N ARG A 220 35.86 29.05 2.75
CA ARG A 220 36.76 27.89 2.81
C ARG A 220 36.00 26.58 2.63
N GLU A 221 34.79 26.49 3.15
CA GLU A 221 33.96 25.27 3.05
C GLU A 221 33.21 25.15 1.71
N LEU A 222 32.91 26.28 1.05
CA LEU A 222 32.16 26.28 -0.22
C LEU A 222 32.85 25.49 -1.34
N PRO A 223 34.17 25.63 -1.62
CA PRO A 223 34.83 24.82 -2.65
C PRO A 223 34.78 23.31 -2.36
N ARG A 224 34.74 22.93 -1.09
CA ARG A 224 34.71 21.54 -0.63
C ARG A 224 33.31 20.93 -0.76
N LEU A 225 32.28 21.72 -0.44
CA LEU A 225 30.90 21.36 -0.75
C LEU A 225 30.69 21.31 -2.27
N ALA A 226 31.22 22.29 -3.00
CA ALA A 226 31.17 22.32 -4.46
C ALA A 226 31.83 21.07 -5.07
N LEU A 227 32.95 20.59 -4.53
CA LEU A 227 33.55 19.32 -4.99
C LEU A 227 32.60 18.13 -4.76
N ALA A 228 31.95 18.05 -3.60
CA ALA A 228 31.00 16.96 -3.33
C ALA A 228 29.85 16.95 -4.35
N PHE A 229 29.32 18.13 -4.71
CA PHE A 229 28.30 18.25 -5.78
C PHE A 229 28.88 18.04 -7.18
N ALA A 230 30.11 18.47 -7.44
CA ALA A 230 30.77 18.30 -8.73
C ALA A 230 30.99 16.81 -9.06
N VAL A 231 31.22 15.96 -8.05
CA VAL A 231 31.26 14.49 -8.25
C VAL A 231 29.89 13.94 -8.64
N LEU A 232 28.80 14.52 -8.14
CA LEU A 232 27.43 14.07 -8.41
C LEU A 232 26.93 14.47 -9.80
N VAL A 233 27.28 15.66 -10.28
CA VAL A 233 26.73 16.26 -11.51
C VAL A 233 26.94 15.36 -12.75
N PRO A 234 28.13 14.82 -13.06
CA PRO A 234 28.34 13.99 -14.25
C PRO A 234 27.41 12.79 -14.31
N PHE A 235 27.15 12.14 -13.16
CA PHE A 235 26.24 11.00 -13.10
C PHE A 235 24.80 11.43 -13.35
N LEU A 236 24.34 12.51 -12.72
CA LEU A 236 22.99 13.04 -12.94
C LEU A 236 22.76 13.44 -14.40
N VAL A 237 23.76 14.08 -15.01
CA VAL A 237 23.72 14.44 -16.44
C VAL A 237 23.70 13.18 -17.29
N ALA A 238 24.57 12.20 -17.04
CA ALA A 238 24.61 10.95 -17.80
C ALA A 238 23.27 10.19 -17.73
N ASN A 239 22.69 10.06 -16.53
CA ASN A 239 21.38 9.42 -16.39
C ASN A 239 20.27 10.24 -17.05
N GLY A 240 20.30 11.57 -16.94
CA GLY A 240 19.31 12.43 -17.60
C GLY A 240 19.40 12.38 -19.13
N LEU A 241 20.61 12.28 -19.68
CA LEU A 241 20.83 12.06 -21.12
C LEU A 241 20.35 10.67 -21.56
N ARG A 242 20.58 9.64 -20.74
CA ARG A 242 20.03 8.28 -20.98
C ARG A 242 18.50 8.31 -21.05
N VAL A 243 17.84 8.95 -20.07
CA VAL A 243 16.37 9.06 -20.08
C VAL A 243 15.91 9.89 -21.29
N ARG A 244 16.62 10.95 -21.67
CA ARG A 244 16.31 11.73 -22.87
C ARG A 244 16.40 10.91 -24.15
N ALA A 245 17.40 10.05 -24.26
CA ALA A 245 17.56 9.18 -25.43
C ALA A 245 16.42 8.15 -25.54
N GLN A 246 15.87 7.68 -24.43
CA GLN A 246 14.80 6.67 -24.42
C GLN A 246 13.39 7.28 -24.50
N GLU A 247 13.17 8.44 -23.87
CA GLU A 247 11.82 9.00 -23.62
C GLU A 247 11.62 10.39 -24.23
N GLY A 248 12.63 10.93 -24.92
CA GLY A 248 12.61 12.28 -25.48
C GLY A 248 12.66 13.42 -24.45
N THR A 249 12.82 13.11 -23.16
CA THR A 249 12.84 14.12 -22.07
C THR A 249 14.00 13.93 -21.11
N PHE A 250 14.60 15.04 -20.65
CA PHE A 250 15.69 14.99 -19.68
C PHE A 250 15.13 14.86 -18.26
N ALA A 251 15.45 13.74 -17.59
CA ALA A 251 15.09 13.52 -16.19
C ALA A 251 16.27 12.89 -15.42
N PRO A 252 16.96 13.65 -14.55
CA PRO A 252 18.22 13.21 -13.94
C PRO A 252 18.06 12.04 -12.95
N PHE A 253 16.85 11.80 -12.43
CA PHE A 253 16.58 10.75 -11.45
C PHE A 253 15.53 9.72 -11.90
N GLY A 254 15.10 9.77 -13.16
CA GLY A 254 13.99 8.95 -13.67
C GLY A 254 12.64 9.66 -13.66
N LEU A 255 11.60 8.93 -14.06
CA LEU A 255 10.28 9.47 -14.39
C LEU A 255 9.19 9.22 -13.32
N ASP A 256 9.43 8.47 -12.25
CA ASP A 256 8.35 8.11 -11.32
C ASP A 256 7.77 9.29 -10.48
N GLY A 257 8.55 10.36 -10.27
CA GLY A 257 8.22 11.46 -9.36
C GLY A 257 6.81 12.05 -9.51
N PRO A 258 6.39 12.52 -10.71
CA PRO A 258 5.05 13.05 -10.93
C PRO A 258 3.91 12.04 -10.70
N GLY A 259 4.16 10.76 -10.98
CA GLY A 259 3.18 9.71 -10.71
C GLY A 259 2.96 9.50 -9.22
N LEU A 260 4.05 9.38 -8.46
CA LEU A 260 3.96 9.29 -7.00
C LEU A 260 3.26 10.53 -6.43
N LEU A 261 3.62 11.73 -6.90
CA LEU A 261 3.00 12.97 -6.48
C LEU A 261 1.48 12.97 -6.72
N TYR A 262 1.01 12.50 -7.88
CA TYR A 262 -0.42 12.38 -8.16
C TYR A 262 -1.09 11.34 -7.27
N VAL A 263 -0.51 10.14 -7.14
CA VAL A 263 -1.07 9.06 -6.30
C VAL A 263 -1.24 9.53 -4.86
N GLY A 264 -0.27 10.31 -4.34
CA GLY A 264 -0.34 10.87 -3.00
C GLY A 264 -1.19 12.14 -2.86
N ASN A 265 -1.67 12.75 -3.95
CA ASN A 265 -2.37 14.04 -3.96
C ASN A 265 -3.44 14.13 -5.06
N ASN A 266 -4.47 13.28 -4.95
CA ASN A 266 -5.66 13.29 -5.81
C ASN A 266 -6.96 13.15 -4.97
N PRO A 267 -8.16 13.26 -5.57
CA PRO A 267 -9.44 13.16 -4.83
C PRO A 267 -9.64 11.86 -4.03
N LYS A 268 -8.98 10.77 -4.45
CA LYS A 268 -9.02 9.46 -3.80
C LYS A 268 -7.88 9.28 -2.77
N THR A 269 -7.10 10.32 -2.45
CA THR A 269 -6.04 10.25 -1.42
C THR A 269 -6.63 9.77 -0.08
N GLY A 270 -6.07 8.70 0.47
CA GLY A 270 -6.61 8.03 1.66
C GLY A 270 -7.52 6.83 1.38
N GLN A 271 -7.96 6.66 0.13
CA GLN A 271 -8.57 5.42 -0.37
C GLN A 271 -7.52 4.50 -1.03
N TRP A 272 -6.37 5.08 -1.44
CA TRP A 272 -5.27 4.38 -2.13
C TRP A 272 -4.41 3.45 -1.26
N ASP A 273 -4.68 3.29 0.04
CA ASP A 273 -4.12 2.14 0.77
C ASP A 273 -4.68 0.79 0.25
N TYR A 274 -5.67 0.81 -0.65
CA TYR A 274 -6.35 -0.37 -1.20
C TYR A 274 -6.27 -0.56 -2.73
N PHE A 275 -5.92 0.46 -3.51
CA PHE A 275 -5.98 0.37 -4.98
C PHE A 275 -4.61 0.11 -5.60
N HIS A 276 -4.41 -1.12 -6.07
CA HIS A 276 -3.31 -1.55 -6.95
C HIS A 276 -3.41 -0.99 -8.39
N GLU A 277 -4.19 0.07 -8.59
CA GLU A 277 -4.46 0.61 -9.92
C GLU A 277 -3.46 1.71 -10.26
N ASP A 278 -2.37 1.36 -10.98
CA ASP A 278 -1.48 2.38 -11.54
C ASP A 278 -2.35 3.35 -12.37
N PRO A 279 -2.40 4.67 -12.06
CA PRO A 279 -3.21 5.62 -12.81
C PRO A 279 -2.90 5.58 -14.31
N ARG A 280 -1.69 5.17 -14.71
CA ARG A 280 -1.31 5.02 -16.12
C ARG A 280 -2.04 3.90 -16.85
N THR A 281 -2.56 2.93 -16.12
CA THR A 281 -3.31 1.78 -16.65
C THR A 281 -4.82 1.99 -16.54
N THR A 282 -5.27 2.91 -15.68
CA THR A 282 -6.70 3.12 -15.40
C THR A 282 -7.27 4.44 -15.88
N LEU A 283 -6.46 5.49 -16.01
CA LEU A 283 -6.90 6.77 -16.55
C LEU A 283 -6.88 6.73 -18.09
N PRO A 284 -8.04 6.86 -18.78
CA PRO A 284 -8.10 6.83 -20.24
C PRO A 284 -7.19 7.86 -20.90
N GLU A 285 -7.02 9.03 -20.26
CA GLU A 285 -6.15 10.11 -20.73
C GLU A 285 -4.65 9.73 -20.75
N LEU A 286 -4.24 8.66 -20.06
CA LEU A 286 -2.84 8.22 -19.97
C LEU A 286 -2.53 7.00 -20.84
N ILE A 287 -3.55 6.19 -21.16
CA ILE A 287 -3.38 4.92 -21.88
C ILE A 287 -2.82 5.20 -23.29
N GLY A 288 -1.77 4.45 -23.66
CA GLY A 288 -1.12 4.55 -24.98
C GLY A 288 -0.20 5.77 -25.16
N LYS A 289 -0.08 6.66 -24.16
CA LYS A 289 0.81 7.84 -24.24
C LYS A 289 2.25 7.52 -23.80
N PRO A 290 3.26 8.19 -24.38
CA PRO A 290 4.63 8.12 -23.88
C PRO A 290 4.73 8.55 -22.41
N ARG A 291 5.65 7.96 -21.65
CA ARG A 291 5.76 8.19 -20.19
C ARG A 291 6.04 9.65 -19.84
N ALA A 292 6.85 10.32 -20.65
CA ALA A 292 7.11 11.74 -20.52
C ALA A 292 5.82 12.58 -20.58
N GLU A 293 4.88 12.22 -21.47
CA GLU A 293 3.59 12.88 -21.60
C GLU A 293 2.66 12.52 -20.43
N GLN A 294 2.60 11.24 -20.06
CA GLN A 294 1.81 10.80 -18.90
C GLN A 294 2.18 11.58 -17.63
N ASN A 295 3.47 11.80 -17.39
CA ASN A 295 3.94 12.56 -16.24
C ASN A 295 3.55 14.04 -16.28
N ARG A 296 3.52 14.66 -17.45
CA ARG A 296 3.05 16.05 -17.59
C ARG A 296 1.57 16.14 -17.25
N ILE A 297 0.78 15.18 -17.72
CA ILE A 297 -0.66 15.09 -17.41
C ILE A 297 -0.86 14.87 -15.90
N LEU A 298 -0.17 13.91 -15.30
CA LEU A 298 -0.27 13.62 -13.86
C LEU A 298 0.13 14.82 -12.99
N LEU A 299 1.20 15.54 -13.37
CA LEU A 299 1.61 16.76 -12.68
C LEU A 299 0.54 17.86 -12.79
N ARG A 300 -0.03 18.05 -13.99
CA ARG A 300 -1.12 19.01 -14.22
C ARG A 300 -2.35 18.66 -13.37
N LEU A 301 -2.81 17.41 -13.42
CA LEU A 301 -3.95 16.93 -12.63
C LEU A 301 -3.73 17.10 -11.12
N THR A 302 -2.50 16.87 -10.65
CA THR A 302 -2.14 17.12 -9.25
C THR A 302 -2.24 18.60 -8.89
N GLN A 303 -1.73 19.48 -9.75
CA GLN A 303 -1.79 20.92 -9.53
C GLN A 303 -3.23 21.46 -9.56
N GLU A 304 -4.05 20.97 -10.49
CA GLU A 304 -5.49 21.28 -10.57
C GLU A 304 -6.19 20.86 -9.28
N TYR A 305 -5.99 19.61 -8.83
CA TYR A 305 -6.55 19.12 -7.57
C TYR A 305 -6.14 19.99 -6.36
N ILE A 306 -4.87 20.33 -6.21
CA ILE A 306 -4.39 21.14 -5.08
C ILE A 306 -4.99 22.55 -5.11
N ARG A 307 -5.15 23.15 -6.29
CA ARG A 307 -5.74 24.50 -6.44
C ARG A 307 -7.24 24.50 -6.19
N GLU A 308 -7.95 23.49 -6.69
CA GLU A 308 -9.41 23.38 -6.57
C GLU A 308 -9.84 22.87 -5.19
N ASN A 309 -9.00 22.06 -4.53
CA ASN A 309 -9.31 21.38 -3.27
C ASN A 309 -8.20 21.56 -2.20
N PRO A 310 -7.84 22.80 -1.82
CA PRO A 310 -6.75 23.05 -0.88
C PRO A 310 -7.00 22.43 0.51
N THR A 311 -8.26 22.40 0.96
CA THR A 311 -8.65 21.74 2.22
C THR A 311 -8.52 20.21 2.12
N GLY A 312 -8.87 19.61 0.97
CA GLY A 312 -8.68 18.20 0.68
C GLY A 312 -7.20 17.81 0.69
N PHE A 313 -6.35 18.61 0.04
CA PHE A 313 -4.89 18.43 0.07
C PHE A 313 -4.34 18.48 1.50
N LEU A 314 -4.72 19.49 2.31
CA LEU A 314 -4.28 19.58 3.71
C LEU A 314 -4.73 18.38 4.55
N ARG A 315 -5.98 17.92 4.38
CA ARG A 315 -6.47 16.68 5.01
C ARG A 315 -5.65 15.47 4.57
N GLY A 316 -5.31 15.39 3.28
CA GLY A 316 -4.42 14.36 2.73
C GLY A 316 -3.03 14.36 3.35
N LEU A 317 -2.43 15.53 3.62
CA LEU A 317 -1.14 15.62 4.33
C LEU A 317 -1.23 15.08 5.75
N VAL A 318 -2.31 15.40 6.48
CA VAL A 318 -2.55 14.87 7.83
C VAL A 318 -2.74 13.35 7.78
N TYR A 319 -3.53 12.85 6.83
CA TYR A 319 -3.72 11.42 6.61
C TYR A 319 -2.39 10.70 6.34
N LYS A 320 -1.60 11.21 5.38
CA LYS A 320 -0.28 10.65 5.05
C LYS A 320 0.68 10.66 6.25
N THR A 321 0.62 11.71 7.05
CA THR A 321 1.38 11.78 8.31
C THR A 321 0.94 10.70 9.29
N LYS A 322 -0.38 10.50 9.48
CA LYS A 322 -0.93 9.41 10.30
C LYS A 322 -0.47 8.05 9.79
N VAL A 323 -0.57 7.78 8.49
CA VAL A 323 -0.15 6.50 7.88
C VAL A 323 1.36 6.27 8.06
N LEU A 324 2.19 7.28 7.87
CA LEU A 324 3.64 7.14 7.96
C LEU A 324 4.11 6.92 9.42
N LEU A 325 3.51 7.64 10.38
CA LEU A 325 3.90 7.61 11.79
C LEU A 325 3.19 6.52 12.60
N PHE A 326 1.94 6.22 12.30
CA PHE A 326 1.12 5.31 13.12
C PHE A 326 0.54 4.18 12.33
N GLY A 327 0.41 4.32 11.00
CA GLY A 327 -0.13 3.27 10.14
C GLY A 327 0.53 1.94 10.48
N THR A 328 -0.28 0.99 10.95
CA THR A 328 0.16 -0.39 10.95
C THR A 328 0.36 -0.71 9.48
N TYR A 329 1.60 -0.99 9.08
CA TYR A 329 1.82 -1.36 7.69
C TYR A 329 0.92 -2.57 7.49
N LYS A 330 -0.10 -2.49 6.62
CA LYS A 330 -1.05 -3.60 6.41
C LYS A 330 -0.35 -4.84 5.84
N TYR A 331 0.88 -4.65 5.38
CA TYR A 331 1.89 -5.67 5.21
C TYR A 331 2.25 -6.44 6.49
N TRP A 332 1.87 -6.07 7.70
CA TRP A 332 1.93 -6.97 8.86
C TRP A 332 1.00 -8.16 8.65
N GLN A 333 -0.06 -7.99 7.85
CA GLN A 333 -0.86 -9.08 7.31
C GLN A 333 -0.11 -9.77 6.19
N GLU A 334 0.43 -9.09 5.14
CA GLU A 334 1.17 -9.75 4.04
C GLU A 334 2.54 -10.38 4.43
N SER A 335 3.21 -9.85 5.46
CA SER A 335 4.51 -10.30 5.97
C SER A 335 4.40 -11.46 6.96
N ARG A 336 3.20 -11.69 7.55
CA ARG A 336 2.86 -13.01 8.12
C ARG A 336 2.97 -14.11 7.05
N TRP A 337 2.65 -13.81 5.79
CA TRP A 337 2.75 -14.77 4.70
C TRP A 337 4.19 -14.93 4.20
N THR A 338 5.02 -13.88 4.23
CA THR A 338 6.42 -13.98 3.73
C THR A 338 7.46 -14.42 4.75
N LEU A 339 7.18 -14.32 6.05
CA LEU A 339 7.94 -15.10 7.03
C LEU A 339 7.51 -16.57 7.07
N GLY A 340 6.46 -16.95 6.33
CA GLY A 340 5.78 -18.23 6.50
C GLY A 340 5.04 -18.27 7.83
N GLU A 341 3.74 -18.56 7.78
CA GLU A 341 3.00 -18.95 8.99
C GLU A 341 3.72 -20.11 9.70
N ASP A 342 4.40 -20.97 8.95
CA ASP A 342 5.24 -22.06 9.45
C ASP A 342 6.44 -21.57 10.28
N LEU A 343 7.26 -20.61 9.81
CA LEU A 343 8.49 -20.21 10.52
C LEU A 343 8.18 -19.46 11.83
N LEU A 344 7.13 -18.63 11.85
CA LEU A 344 6.64 -17.98 13.07
C LEU A 344 5.98 -18.96 14.05
N VAL A 345 5.46 -20.09 13.55
CA VAL A 345 4.96 -21.21 14.37
C VAL A 345 6.12 -22.01 14.98
N TYR A 346 7.21 -22.25 14.25
CA TYR A 346 8.38 -23.03 14.72
C TYR A 346 9.41 -22.23 15.51
N LEU A 347 9.46 -20.90 15.40
CA LEU A 347 10.34 -20.11 16.26
C LEU A 347 9.76 -20.07 17.70
N PRO A 348 10.59 -20.28 18.75
CA PRO A 348 10.14 -20.30 20.14
C PRO A 348 9.35 -19.03 20.51
N PRO A 349 8.43 -19.07 21.49
CA PRO A 349 7.64 -17.89 21.92
C PRO A 349 8.46 -16.60 22.17
N LEU A 350 9.76 -16.71 22.45
CA LEU A 350 10.70 -15.60 22.57
C LEU A 350 10.97 -14.81 21.27
N THR A 351 10.78 -15.38 20.08
CA THR A 351 10.84 -14.65 18.80
C THR A 351 9.49 -14.06 18.37
N ARG A 352 8.41 -14.48 19.03
CA ARG A 352 7.06 -13.89 18.93
C ARG A 352 6.90 -12.68 19.86
N MET A 353 7.82 -12.46 20.79
CA MET A 353 7.95 -11.15 21.45
C MET A 353 8.24 -10.12 20.35
N PRO A 354 7.59 -8.94 20.36
CA PRO A 354 7.82 -7.94 19.33
C PRO A 354 9.28 -7.51 19.40
N LEU A 355 10.09 -8.09 18.53
CA LEU A 355 11.45 -7.67 18.23
C LEU A 355 11.34 -6.19 17.79
N VAL A 356 11.61 -5.28 18.74
CA VAL A 356 11.62 -3.82 18.63
C VAL A 356 10.68 -3.27 17.53
N GLY A 357 9.39 -3.17 17.84
CA GLY A 357 8.39 -2.65 16.90
C GLY A 357 8.64 -1.18 16.53
N TYR A 358 8.15 -0.77 15.35
CA TYR A 358 8.26 0.62 14.89
C TYR A 358 7.66 1.62 15.89
N GLY A 359 6.51 1.30 16.50
CA GLY A 359 5.88 2.14 17.53
C GLY A 359 6.80 2.39 18.74
N PHE A 360 7.55 1.38 19.16
CA PHE A 360 8.56 1.55 20.21
C PHE A 360 9.69 2.48 19.76
N LEU A 361 10.27 2.26 18.57
CA LEU A 361 11.33 3.14 18.06
C LEU A 361 10.88 4.59 17.92
N LEU A 362 9.66 4.81 17.44
CA LEU A 362 9.10 6.15 17.27
C LEU A 362 8.91 6.84 18.62
N LEU A 363 8.19 6.21 19.55
CA LEU A 363 7.85 6.83 20.83
C LEU A 363 9.08 6.99 21.75
N ALA A 364 9.93 5.96 21.84
CA ALA A 364 11.20 6.07 22.55
C ALA A 364 12.12 7.08 21.86
N GLY A 365 12.06 7.19 20.53
CA GLY A 365 12.80 8.17 19.75
C GLY A 365 12.37 9.61 20.00
N ILE A 366 11.06 9.88 20.06
CA ILE A 366 10.50 11.18 20.45
C ILE A 366 10.97 11.53 21.86
N TYR A 367 10.86 10.59 22.81
CA TYR A 367 11.32 10.80 24.18
C TYR A 367 12.84 11.07 24.25
N GLY A 368 13.64 10.32 23.50
CA GLY A 368 15.08 10.50 23.39
C GLY A 368 15.48 11.84 22.78
N TRP A 369 14.71 12.33 21.81
CA TRP A 369 14.88 13.69 21.30
C TRP A 369 14.63 14.74 22.37
N LEU A 370 13.54 14.63 23.14
CA LEU A 370 13.25 15.59 24.21
C LEU A 370 14.38 15.65 25.27
N HIS A 371 15.09 14.54 25.47
CA HIS A 371 16.19 14.42 26.45
C HIS A 371 17.59 14.50 25.82
N ARG A 372 17.71 14.88 24.54
CA ARG A 372 19.01 14.94 23.87
C ARG A 372 19.92 16.04 24.45
N PRO A 373 21.24 15.86 24.35
CA PRO A 373 22.18 16.98 24.42
C PRO A 373 21.92 18.00 23.31
N LYS A 374 21.99 19.30 23.61
CA LYS A 374 21.84 20.38 22.62
C LYS A 374 23.11 20.57 21.76
N THR A 375 23.71 19.47 21.28
CA THR A 375 24.88 19.52 20.39
C THR A 375 24.46 19.58 18.92
N PRO A 376 25.26 20.20 18.03
CA PRO A 376 24.91 20.33 16.61
C PRO A 376 24.64 19.01 15.90
N GLY A 377 25.27 17.91 16.32
CA GLY A 377 25.10 16.59 15.71
C GLY A 377 23.67 16.07 15.79
N TRP A 378 23.01 16.23 16.95
CA TRP A 378 21.61 15.82 17.11
C TRP A 378 20.65 16.68 16.28
N GLY A 379 20.94 17.97 16.11
CA GLY A 379 20.16 18.86 15.25
C GLY A 379 20.19 18.43 13.78
N LEU A 380 21.36 17.99 13.29
CA LEU A 380 21.51 17.50 11.93
C LEU A 380 20.73 16.21 11.67
N ILE A 381 20.72 15.27 12.61
CA ILE A 381 19.95 14.02 12.50
C ILE A 381 18.45 14.32 12.33
N TRP A 382 17.95 15.31 13.06
CA TRP A 382 16.54 15.70 12.94
C TRP A 382 16.23 16.49 11.69
N LEU A 383 17.16 17.30 11.20
CA LEU A 383 17.02 17.91 9.88
C LEU A 383 16.86 16.81 8.83
N TRP A 384 17.68 15.77 8.86
CA TRP A 384 17.60 14.62 7.96
C TRP A 384 16.28 13.85 8.07
N ILE A 385 15.86 13.48 9.29
CA ILE A 385 14.57 12.81 9.51
C ILE A 385 13.42 13.69 9.02
N GLY A 386 13.43 14.97 9.40
CA GLY A 386 12.38 15.94 9.05
C GLY A 386 12.29 16.19 7.55
N THR A 387 13.42 16.35 6.87
CA THR A 387 13.47 16.49 5.40
C THR A 387 12.91 15.25 4.72
N TYR A 388 13.35 14.05 5.13
CA TYR A 388 12.84 12.81 4.53
C TYR A 388 11.34 12.62 4.78
N LEU A 389 10.87 12.84 6.01
CA LEU A 389 9.44 12.78 6.36
C LEU A 389 8.63 13.78 5.55
N ALA A 390 9.10 15.02 5.42
CA ALA A 390 8.42 16.05 4.64
C ALA A 390 8.28 15.64 3.18
N VAL A 391 9.34 15.10 2.57
CA VAL A 391 9.29 14.62 1.18
C VAL A 391 8.32 13.47 1.03
N MET A 392 8.35 12.49 1.93
CA MET A 392 7.42 11.37 1.91
C MET A 392 5.97 11.86 2.06
N ILE A 393 5.67 12.70 3.05
CA ILE A 393 4.32 13.24 3.28
C ILE A 393 3.83 14.07 2.09
N LEU A 394 4.71 14.87 1.46
CA LEU A 394 4.33 15.69 0.31
C LEU A 394 4.08 14.83 -0.93
N VAL A 395 4.95 13.86 -1.20
CA VAL A 395 4.97 13.14 -2.49
C VAL A 395 4.17 11.85 -2.45
N ALA A 396 4.25 11.03 -1.40
CA ALA A 396 3.76 9.65 -1.43
C ALA A 396 2.94 9.26 -0.20
N SER A 397 2.06 8.27 -0.34
CA SER A 397 1.17 7.78 0.71
C SER A 397 1.39 6.29 0.96
N PHE A 398 2.58 5.92 1.45
CA PHE A 398 2.87 4.52 1.81
C PHE A 398 3.65 4.43 3.12
N SER A 399 3.20 3.59 4.04
CA SER A 399 3.89 3.37 5.33
C SER A 399 5.27 2.71 5.15
N ARG A 400 5.54 2.00 4.04
CA ARG A 400 6.89 1.52 3.68
C ARG A 400 7.95 2.62 3.62
N GLY A 401 7.57 3.85 3.29
CA GLY A 401 8.50 4.98 3.21
C GLY A 401 9.34 5.14 4.49
N ARG A 402 8.81 4.76 5.66
CA ARG A 402 9.51 4.90 6.96
C ARG A 402 10.68 3.93 7.18
N VAL A 403 10.81 2.86 6.39
CA VAL A 403 11.84 1.82 6.61
C VAL A 403 13.25 2.42 6.55
N SER A 404 13.46 3.41 5.68
CA SER A 404 14.74 4.12 5.59
C SER A 404 15.05 5.04 6.78
N LEU A 405 14.06 5.37 7.62
CA LEU A 405 14.24 6.16 8.85
C LEU A 405 14.63 5.31 10.06
N LEU A 406 14.39 4.00 10.02
CA LEU A 406 14.59 3.09 11.15
C LEU A 406 15.98 3.20 11.78
N PRO A 407 17.10 3.33 11.04
CA PRO A 407 18.42 3.51 11.65
C PRO A 407 18.54 4.74 12.55
N PHE A 408 17.95 5.86 12.13
CA PHE A 408 18.01 7.12 12.87
C PHE A 408 17.02 7.14 14.03
N LEU A 409 15.86 6.50 13.85
CA LEU A 409 14.93 6.26 14.95
C LEU A 409 15.54 5.34 16.02
N ALA A 410 16.33 4.34 15.63
CA ALA A 410 17.07 3.49 16.58
C ALA A 410 18.09 4.28 17.41
N LEU A 411 18.81 5.23 16.81
CA LEU A 411 19.70 6.15 17.53
C LEU A 411 18.94 6.99 18.57
N LEU A 412 17.80 7.54 18.19
CA LEU A 412 16.98 8.35 19.09
C LEU A 412 16.32 7.50 20.18
N ALA A 413 15.83 6.31 19.82
CA ALA A 413 15.23 5.37 20.76
C ALA A 413 16.25 4.92 21.80
N ALA A 414 17.49 4.63 21.39
CA ALA A 414 18.57 4.33 22.32
C ALA A 414 18.84 5.49 23.29
N ARG A 415 18.84 6.75 22.80
CA ARG A 415 18.94 7.93 23.67
C ARG A 415 17.79 7.98 24.67
N GLY A 416 16.57 7.67 24.24
CA GLY A 416 15.38 7.63 25.08
C GLY A 416 15.45 6.55 26.15
N CYS A 417 15.89 5.35 25.79
CA CYS A 417 16.11 4.24 26.72
C CYS A 417 17.17 4.60 27.77
N MET A 418 18.27 5.23 27.36
CA MET A 418 19.29 5.72 28.30
C MET A 418 18.72 6.81 29.21
N ALA A 419 17.97 7.77 28.67
CA ALA A 419 17.33 8.81 29.47
C ALA A 419 16.34 8.26 30.50
N TRP A 420 15.69 7.12 30.24
CA TRP A 420 14.90 6.41 31.23
C TRP A 420 15.75 5.76 32.32
N TRP A 421 16.91 5.21 31.94
CA TRP A 421 17.75 4.40 32.82
C TRP A 421 18.71 5.22 33.70
N ASP A 422 19.26 6.32 33.19
CA ASP A 422 20.24 7.17 33.90
C ASP A 422 19.75 7.62 35.31
N PRO A 423 18.49 8.08 35.48
CA PRO A 423 17.96 8.48 36.79
C PRO A 423 17.81 7.31 37.77
N PHE A 424 17.55 6.10 37.27
CA PHE A 424 17.48 4.90 38.10
C PHE A 424 18.86 4.50 38.62
N GLN A 425 19.87 4.52 37.75
CA GLN A 425 21.24 4.27 38.19
C GLN A 425 21.70 5.30 39.22
N ALA A 426 21.40 6.58 39.01
CA ALA A 426 21.70 7.64 39.97
C ALA A 426 20.95 7.42 41.30
N ALA A 427 19.65 7.13 41.25
CA ALA A 427 18.86 6.93 42.47
C ALA A 427 19.30 5.70 43.28
N PHE A 428 19.72 4.64 42.60
CA PHE A 428 20.23 3.43 43.25
C PHE A 428 21.62 3.66 43.85
N ARG A 429 22.50 4.39 43.15
CA ARG A 429 23.85 4.71 43.63
C ARG A 429 23.85 5.70 44.80
N ASP A 430 23.04 6.75 44.69
CA ASP A 430 23.08 7.90 45.61
C ASP A 430 21.99 7.81 46.70
N ARG A 431 21.16 6.75 46.68
CA ARG A 431 20.00 6.52 47.57
C ARG A 431 19.02 7.70 47.66
N CYS A 432 19.02 8.61 46.69
CA CYS A 432 18.18 9.81 46.64
C CYS A 432 17.68 10.08 45.21
N GLY A 433 16.67 10.93 45.02
CA GLY A 433 16.18 11.26 43.66
C GLY A 433 15.17 10.28 43.05
N TRP A 434 14.59 9.39 43.86
CA TRP A 434 13.54 8.45 43.44
C TRP A 434 12.33 9.13 42.77
N SER A 435 12.01 10.38 43.12
CA SER A 435 10.93 11.13 42.46
C SER A 435 11.19 11.43 40.98
N ASN A 436 12.46 11.64 40.59
CA ASN A 436 12.84 11.78 39.19
C ASN A 436 12.87 10.44 38.47
N ALA A 437 13.35 9.38 39.15
CA ALA A 437 13.33 8.02 38.61
C ALA A 437 11.89 7.54 38.34
N LEU A 438 10.97 7.74 39.29
CA LEU A 438 9.56 7.38 39.16
C LEU A 438 8.83 8.19 38.07
N ARG A 439 9.13 9.50 37.92
CA ARG A 439 8.57 10.30 36.81
C ARG A 439 9.01 9.78 35.44
N ASN A 440 10.28 9.43 35.29
CA ASN A 440 10.80 8.88 34.04
C ASN A 440 10.32 7.44 33.79
N LEU A 441 10.09 6.65 34.84
CA LEU A 441 9.41 5.36 34.75
C LEU A 441 7.98 5.52 34.22
N ALA A 442 7.21 6.46 34.76
CA ALA A 442 5.86 6.73 34.27
C ALA A 442 5.87 7.11 32.78
N GLY A 443 6.82 7.97 32.35
CA GLY A 443 7.02 8.29 30.94
C GLY A 443 7.37 7.07 30.09
N GLY A 444 8.28 6.20 30.55
CA GLY A 444 8.66 4.97 29.87
C GLY A 444 7.54 3.93 29.80
N VAL A 445 6.76 3.78 30.88
CA VAL A 445 5.57 2.91 30.93
C VAL A 445 4.51 3.41 29.96
N VAL A 446 4.28 4.72 29.87
CA VAL A 446 3.37 5.30 28.87
C VAL A 446 3.86 5.01 27.46
N VAL A 447 5.16 5.17 27.18
CA VAL A 447 5.72 4.83 25.87
C VAL A 447 5.57 3.34 25.55
N LEU A 448 5.89 2.45 26.49
CA LEU A 448 5.74 1.01 26.31
C LEU A 448 4.26 0.61 26.14
N ALA A 449 3.35 1.20 26.91
CA ALA A 449 1.92 0.94 26.83
C ALA A 449 1.33 1.43 25.49
N LEU A 450 1.73 2.61 25.01
CA LEU A 450 1.32 3.14 23.71
C LEU A 450 1.96 2.39 22.54
N ALA A 451 3.21 1.94 22.69
CA ALA A 451 3.89 1.13 21.68
C ALA A 451 3.28 -0.27 21.57
N TRP A 452 2.94 -0.89 22.71
CA TRP A 452 2.27 -2.19 22.78
C TRP A 452 0.84 -2.11 22.25
N ASN A 453 0.15 -1.00 22.49
CA ASN A 453 -1.19 -0.71 21.99
C ASN A 453 -1.18 0.18 20.74
N SER A 454 -0.14 0.14 19.89
CA SER A 454 -0.09 1.00 18.69
C SER A 454 -1.29 0.77 17.75
N ARG A 455 -1.93 -0.41 17.87
CA ARG A 455 -3.22 -0.74 17.25
C ARG A 455 -4.38 0.13 17.79
N TRP A 456 -4.46 0.34 19.10
CA TRP A 456 -5.46 1.24 19.71
C TRP A 456 -5.28 2.70 19.31
N VAL A 457 -4.03 3.18 19.18
CA VAL A 457 -3.76 4.58 18.78
C VAL A 457 -4.17 4.82 17.32
N THR A 458 -4.00 3.83 16.43
CA THR A 458 -4.51 3.92 15.06
C THR A 458 -6.03 3.94 15.01
N ASP A 459 -6.69 3.14 15.87
CA ASP A 459 -8.14 2.96 15.90
C ASP A 459 -8.85 4.15 16.57
N LEU A 460 -8.29 4.73 17.64
CA LEU A 460 -8.80 5.94 18.31
C LEU A 460 -8.74 7.20 17.43
N LEU A 461 -7.82 7.21 16.47
CA LEU A 461 -7.63 8.31 15.53
C LEU A 461 -8.26 8.01 14.17
N ASP A 462 -9.07 6.96 14.05
CA ASP A 462 -9.83 6.67 12.83
C ASP A 462 -11.18 7.40 12.81
N TRP A 463 -11.38 8.20 11.77
CA TRP A 463 -12.54 9.09 11.62
C TRP A 463 -13.34 8.71 10.37
N ASN A 464 -12.87 7.72 9.61
CA ASN A 464 -13.52 7.29 8.38
C ASN A 464 -14.33 6.02 8.65
N PRO A 465 -15.59 5.96 8.19
CA PRO A 465 -16.37 4.72 8.26
C PRO A 465 -15.71 3.62 7.41
N PRO A 466 -15.81 2.34 7.82
CA PRO A 466 -15.14 1.24 7.15
C PRO A 466 -15.64 1.11 5.71
N GLN A 467 -14.73 0.95 4.74
CA GLN A 467 -15.12 0.64 3.37
C GLN A 467 -15.51 -0.84 3.26
N VAL A 468 -16.71 -1.09 2.75
CA VAL A 468 -17.29 -2.44 2.66
C VAL A 468 -17.56 -2.79 1.21
N GLU A 469 -16.89 -3.82 0.71
CA GLU A 469 -17.25 -4.44 -0.56
C GLU A 469 -18.13 -5.65 -0.29
N ALA A 470 -19.32 -5.68 -0.90
CA ALA A 470 -20.25 -6.77 -0.73
C ALA A 470 -20.52 -7.46 -2.07
N ALA A 471 -20.26 -8.77 -2.12
CA ALA A 471 -20.59 -9.62 -3.26
C ALA A 471 -21.58 -10.70 -2.81
N LEU A 472 -22.74 -10.73 -3.44
CA LEU A 472 -23.69 -11.84 -3.34
C LEU A 472 -23.22 -12.97 -4.25
N ASN A 473 -22.83 -14.10 -3.66
CA ASN A 473 -22.49 -15.32 -4.39
C ASN A 473 -23.58 -16.36 -4.21
N GLU A 474 -24.07 -16.93 -5.31
CA GLU A 474 -24.98 -18.07 -5.30
C GLU A 474 -24.16 -19.37 -5.23
N GLY A 475 -24.20 -20.07 -4.10
CA GLY A 475 -23.63 -21.42 -3.97
C GLY A 475 -24.62 -22.46 -4.47
N ALA A 476 -24.17 -23.40 -5.30
CA ALA A 476 -25.03 -24.37 -5.99
C ALA A 476 -25.84 -25.30 -5.06
N GLU A 477 -25.46 -25.46 -3.79
CA GLU A 477 -26.08 -26.45 -2.88
C GLU A 477 -26.53 -25.93 -1.51
N ARG A 478 -26.23 -24.68 -1.11
CA ARG A 478 -26.50 -24.18 0.26
C ARG A 478 -27.26 -22.85 0.36
N GLY A 479 -27.76 -22.32 -0.75
CA GLY A 479 -28.42 -21.00 -0.79
C GLY A 479 -27.43 -19.85 -1.03
N ARG A 480 -27.91 -18.61 -0.87
CA ARG A 480 -27.12 -17.38 -1.09
C ARG A 480 -26.20 -17.11 0.11
N THR A 481 -24.91 -16.97 -0.16
CA THR A 481 -23.90 -16.50 0.79
C THR A 481 -23.56 -15.04 0.49
N LEU A 482 -23.67 -14.17 1.48
CA LEU A 482 -23.22 -12.78 1.36
C LEU A 482 -21.74 -12.74 1.75
N LYS A 483 -20.86 -12.54 0.76
CA LYS A 483 -19.44 -12.33 1.04
C LYS A 483 -19.21 -10.85 1.23
N LEU A 484 -18.82 -10.47 2.43
CA LEU A 484 -18.42 -9.12 2.78
C LEU A 484 -16.91 -9.09 2.86
N ARG A 485 -16.30 -8.04 2.32
CA ARG A 485 -14.93 -7.68 2.63
C ARG A 485 -14.98 -6.42 3.48
N THR A 486 -14.50 -6.55 4.70
CA THR A 486 -14.46 -5.47 5.69
C THR A 486 -13.03 -5.30 6.18
N GLU A 487 -12.84 -4.32 7.06
CA GLU A 487 -11.60 -4.22 7.83
C GLU A 487 -11.50 -5.38 8.84
N VAL A 488 -10.27 -5.83 9.11
CA VAL A 488 -10.01 -6.91 10.06
C VAL A 488 -10.32 -6.42 11.48
N GLY A 489 -11.30 -7.06 12.13
CA GLY A 489 -11.77 -6.68 13.47
C GLY A 489 -13.05 -5.83 13.50
N ALA A 490 -13.60 -5.47 12.33
CA ALA A 490 -14.88 -4.77 12.23
C ALA A 490 -16.04 -5.64 12.73
N ARG A 491 -16.96 -5.08 13.53
CA ARG A 491 -18.15 -5.77 14.00
C ARG A 491 -19.25 -5.69 12.94
N VAL A 492 -19.64 -6.83 12.39
CA VAL A 492 -20.77 -6.92 11.46
C VAL A 492 -22.05 -7.25 12.22
N GLU A 493 -23.10 -6.49 11.97
CA GLU A 493 -24.44 -6.72 12.47
C GLU A 493 -25.42 -6.84 11.32
N THR A 494 -26.40 -7.72 11.46
CA THR A 494 -27.47 -7.88 10.48
C THR A 494 -28.79 -7.53 11.14
N TRP A 495 -29.62 -6.80 10.42
CA TRP A 495 -30.88 -6.24 10.88
C TRP A 495 -31.97 -6.50 9.83
N MET A 496 -33.17 -6.80 10.29
CA MET A 496 -34.36 -6.93 9.44
C MET A 496 -35.53 -6.32 10.21
N GLU A 497 -36.25 -5.38 9.58
CA GLU A 497 -37.37 -4.65 10.19
C GLU A 497 -37.04 -4.08 11.59
N GLY A 498 -35.82 -3.57 11.78
CA GLY A 498 -35.37 -2.99 13.05
C GLY A 498 -35.00 -4.00 14.15
N LYS A 499 -34.99 -5.31 13.87
CA LYS A 499 -34.53 -6.36 14.81
C LYS A 499 -33.18 -6.93 14.40
N LYS A 500 -32.27 -7.05 15.36
CA LYS A 500 -30.93 -7.65 15.16
C LYS A 500 -31.04 -9.16 15.00
N LEU A 501 -30.45 -9.67 13.93
CA LEU A 501 -30.46 -11.07 13.56
C LEU A 501 -29.17 -11.77 14.02
N LYS A 502 -29.27 -13.05 14.39
CA LYS A 502 -28.11 -13.92 14.66
C LYS A 502 -27.69 -14.57 13.35
N ALA A 503 -26.67 -14.03 12.70
CA ALA A 503 -26.03 -14.66 11.54
C ALA A 503 -24.73 -15.35 11.96
N GLU A 504 -24.42 -16.48 11.32
CA GLU A 504 -23.14 -17.16 11.47
C GLU A 504 -22.10 -16.45 10.59
N VAL A 505 -21.10 -15.85 11.23
CA VAL A 505 -20.02 -15.13 10.56
C VAL A 505 -18.81 -16.06 10.52
N ILE A 506 -18.46 -16.55 9.34
CA ILE A 506 -17.19 -17.24 9.15
C ILE A 506 -16.17 -16.14 8.85
N GLU A 507 -15.31 -15.90 9.82
CA GLU A 507 -14.27 -14.87 9.74
C GLU A 507 -13.00 -15.48 9.14
N SER A 508 -12.56 -14.97 7.99
CA SER A 508 -11.23 -15.26 7.46
C SER A 508 -10.26 -14.15 7.84
N TRP A 509 -8.99 -14.53 8.05
CA TRP A 509 -7.95 -13.65 8.59
C TRP A 509 -7.53 -12.49 7.65
N ASP A 510 -8.08 -12.45 6.42
CA ASP A 510 -7.85 -11.45 5.37
C ASP A 510 -8.88 -10.29 5.38
N GLY A 511 -9.76 -10.24 6.38
CA GLY A 511 -10.83 -9.24 6.48
C GLY A 511 -12.05 -9.59 5.62
N ARG A 512 -12.03 -10.71 4.90
CA ARG A 512 -13.25 -11.26 4.33
C ARG A 512 -14.06 -11.92 5.45
N ARG A 513 -15.35 -11.63 5.45
CA ARG A 513 -16.35 -12.26 6.31
C ARG A 513 -17.37 -12.87 5.39
N GLU A 514 -17.48 -14.19 5.45
CA GLU A 514 -18.56 -14.89 4.76
C GLU A 514 -19.74 -14.96 5.72
N LEU A 515 -20.72 -14.11 5.45
CA LEU A 515 -21.98 -14.11 6.16
C LEU A 515 -22.89 -15.11 5.48
N THR A 516 -23.07 -16.27 6.12
CA THR A 516 -24.06 -17.24 5.66
C THR A 516 -25.39 -16.86 6.29
N LEU A 517 -26.24 -16.18 5.50
CA LEU A 517 -27.63 -15.95 5.89
C LEU A 517 -28.38 -17.27 5.71
N PRO A 518 -29.02 -17.83 6.75
CA PRO A 518 -29.76 -19.07 6.59
C PRO A 518 -30.88 -18.90 5.53
N PRO A 519 -31.18 -19.95 4.74
CA PRO A 519 -32.05 -19.89 3.56
C PRO A 519 -33.41 -19.16 3.71
N PRO A 520 -34.09 -19.14 4.89
CA PRO A 520 -35.38 -18.48 5.01
C PRO A 520 -35.31 -16.94 5.07
N MET A 521 -34.13 -16.34 5.25
CA MET A 521 -34.05 -14.93 5.64
C MET A 521 -33.97 -13.94 4.48
N LEU A 522 -33.64 -14.39 3.27
CA LEU A 522 -33.71 -13.54 2.07
C LEU A 522 -35.13 -13.48 1.46
N ALA A 523 -36.11 -14.08 2.13
CA ALA A 523 -37.49 -14.22 1.65
C ALA A 523 -38.52 -13.31 2.35
N ALA A 524 -38.14 -12.52 3.37
CA ALA A 524 -39.11 -11.88 4.27
C ALA A 524 -39.00 -10.35 4.47
N GLY A 525 -38.03 -9.63 3.90
CA GLY A 525 -37.96 -8.17 4.01
C GLY A 525 -36.57 -7.60 3.71
N ASP A 526 -36.45 -6.27 3.72
CA ASP A 526 -35.18 -5.57 3.51
C ASP A 526 -34.19 -5.95 4.62
N ILE A 527 -33.02 -6.46 4.22
CA ILE A 527 -31.94 -6.80 5.14
C ILE A 527 -30.94 -5.65 5.16
N GLU A 528 -30.77 -5.02 6.32
CA GLU A 528 -29.72 -4.05 6.57
C GLU A 528 -28.51 -4.74 7.22
N VAL A 529 -27.35 -4.63 6.58
CA VAL A 529 -26.06 -5.08 7.11
C VAL A 529 -25.28 -3.86 7.55
N ARG A 530 -25.03 -3.75 8.86
CA ARG A 530 -24.20 -2.69 9.44
C ARG A 530 -22.82 -3.23 9.73
N VAL A 531 -21.80 -2.60 9.16
CA VAL A 531 -20.41 -2.86 9.51
C VAL A 531 -19.91 -1.72 10.37
N LEU A 532 -19.56 -2.03 11.61
CA LEU A 532 -19.00 -1.10 12.57
C LEU A 532 -17.48 -1.32 12.60
N ASP A 533 -16.69 -0.26 12.48
CA ASP A 533 -15.25 -0.36 12.76
C ASP A 533 -14.98 -0.57 14.27
N HIS A 534 -13.71 -0.63 14.65
CA HIS A 534 -13.32 -0.78 16.06
C HIS A 534 -13.65 0.47 16.91
N ALA A 535 -13.79 1.63 16.28
CA ALA A 535 -14.18 2.90 16.91
C ALA A 535 -15.71 3.09 17.01
N GLY A 536 -16.49 2.20 16.39
CA GLY A 536 -17.96 2.21 16.39
C GLY A 536 -18.60 2.99 15.24
N ASN A 537 -17.85 3.43 14.23
CA ASN A 537 -18.41 4.13 13.08
C ASN A 537 -19.13 3.14 12.13
N PRO A 538 -20.41 3.38 11.77
CA PRO A 538 -21.18 2.44 10.96
C PRO A 538 -21.10 2.71 9.45
N THR A 539 -21.07 1.63 8.66
CA THR A 539 -21.41 1.59 7.23
C THR A 539 -22.58 0.64 7.03
N SER A 540 -23.71 1.13 6.49
CA SER A 540 -24.92 0.34 6.26
C SER A 540 -25.06 -0.06 4.78
N LEU A 541 -25.45 -1.32 4.53
CA LEU A 541 -25.82 -1.86 3.21
C LEU A 541 -27.22 -2.48 3.28
N THR A 542 -28.11 -2.13 2.36
CA THR A 542 -29.49 -2.68 2.31
C THR A 542 -29.67 -3.61 1.12
N PHE A 543 -30.26 -4.79 1.34
CA PHE A 543 -30.58 -5.79 0.31
C PHE A 543 -32.09 -6.03 0.26
N GLU A 544 -32.72 -5.69 -0.88
CA GLU A 544 -34.17 -5.87 -1.13
C GLU A 544 -34.47 -7.27 -1.71
N GLY A 545 -35.54 -7.93 -1.26
CA GLY A 545 -36.02 -9.23 -1.78
C GLY A 545 -37.35 -9.15 -2.53
N LEU A 546 -37.45 -9.77 -3.72
CA LEU A 546 -38.70 -9.85 -4.52
C LEU A 546 -39.53 -11.08 -4.14
N ASN A 547 -40.77 -10.88 -3.65
CA ASN A 547 -41.68 -11.94 -3.24
C ASN A 547 -42.98 -11.92 -4.09
N LEU A 548 -43.44 -13.09 -4.55
CA LEU A 548 -44.64 -13.29 -5.39
C LEU A 548 -45.88 -13.71 -4.62
N ALA A 549 -45.82 -13.73 -3.28
CA ALA A 549 -46.86 -14.26 -2.41
C ALA A 549 -48.22 -13.52 -2.46
N THR A 550 -48.35 -12.42 -3.20
CA THR A 550 -49.61 -11.65 -3.33
C THR A 550 -50.19 -11.67 -4.75
N LEU A 551 -50.26 -12.84 -5.40
CA LEU A 551 -51.00 -12.99 -6.66
C LEU A 551 -52.49 -13.24 -6.42
N ASP A 552 -53.16 -12.22 -5.87
CA ASP A 552 -54.57 -11.93 -6.18
C ASP A 552 -54.68 -10.74 -7.15
N ARG A 553 -53.53 -10.19 -7.60
CA ARG A 553 -53.38 -9.12 -8.61
C ARG A 553 -52.17 -9.39 -9.52
N ASP A 554 -52.23 -8.91 -10.76
CA ASP A 554 -51.20 -9.05 -11.80
C ASP A 554 -49.80 -8.64 -11.29
N LEU A 555 -48.79 -9.51 -11.49
CA LEU A 555 -47.41 -9.13 -11.23
C LEU A 555 -46.87 -8.37 -12.43
N ARG A 556 -46.44 -7.12 -12.20
CA ARG A 556 -45.83 -6.24 -13.19
C ARG A 556 -44.38 -5.94 -12.80
N LEU A 557 -43.44 -6.29 -13.65
CA LEU A 557 -42.01 -5.97 -13.51
C LEU A 557 -41.64 -4.94 -14.58
N GLU A 558 -41.36 -3.71 -14.15
CA GLU A 558 -40.86 -2.64 -15.02
C GLU A 558 -39.34 -2.72 -15.15
N ALA A 559 -38.79 -2.32 -16.32
CA ALA A 559 -37.37 -2.34 -16.62
C ALA A 559 -36.47 -1.74 -15.52
N VAL A 560 -36.92 -0.64 -14.89
CA VAL A 560 -36.22 0.09 -13.81
C VAL A 560 -35.97 -0.78 -12.57
N ARG A 561 -36.77 -1.83 -12.35
CA ARG A 561 -36.62 -2.77 -11.22
C ARG A 561 -35.82 -4.02 -11.57
N ILE A 562 -35.50 -4.25 -12.84
CA ILE A 562 -34.75 -5.41 -13.31
C ILE A 562 -33.29 -4.99 -13.49
N ARG A 563 -32.50 -4.94 -12.41
CA ARG A 563 -31.05 -4.66 -12.52
C ARG A 563 -30.34 -5.86 -13.15
N ALA A 564 -30.02 -5.76 -14.44
CA ALA A 564 -29.18 -6.75 -15.13
C ALA A 564 -27.71 -6.63 -14.66
N ARG A 565 -27.06 -7.76 -14.40
CA ARG A 565 -25.60 -7.84 -14.10
C ARG A 565 -24.79 -8.33 -15.31
N ASP A 566 -25.42 -8.43 -16.48
CA ASP A 566 -24.78 -8.91 -17.70
C ASP A 566 -24.17 -7.73 -18.47
N PRO A 567 -22.85 -7.69 -18.76
CA PRO A 567 -22.17 -6.56 -19.40
C PRO A 567 -22.70 -6.19 -20.81
N GLY A 568 -23.60 -6.97 -21.40
CA GLY A 568 -24.29 -6.66 -22.67
C GLY A 568 -25.69 -6.06 -22.54
N VAL A 569 -26.17 -5.79 -21.32
CA VAL A 569 -27.51 -5.23 -21.06
C VAL A 569 -27.40 -3.89 -20.35
N VAL A 570 -27.94 -2.83 -20.95
CA VAL A 570 -27.91 -1.48 -20.40
C VAL A 570 -29.32 -0.93 -20.22
N GLU A 571 -29.50 -0.06 -19.22
CA GLU A 571 -30.76 0.65 -19.03
C GLU A 571 -30.74 1.95 -19.83
N ARG A 572 -31.73 2.14 -20.72
CA ARG A 572 -31.86 3.36 -21.53
C ARG A 572 -33.33 3.68 -21.78
N GLU A 573 -33.62 4.96 -22.02
CA GLU A 573 -34.88 5.39 -22.58
C GLU A 573 -34.93 5.11 -24.09
N HIS A 574 -35.93 4.34 -24.54
CA HIS A 574 -36.17 4.03 -25.95
C HIS A 574 -37.60 4.41 -26.33
N GLN A 575 -37.74 5.30 -27.32
CA GLN A 575 -39.03 5.85 -27.78
C GLN A 575 -39.94 6.35 -26.63
N GLY A 576 -39.38 7.11 -25.68
CA GLY A 576 -40.13 7.72 -24.57
C GLY A 576 -40.49 6.78 -23.42
N ARG A 577 -39.88 5.58 -23.36
CA ARG A 577 -40.12 4.59 -22.31
C ARG A 577 -38.79 4.01 -21.80
N ALA A 578 -38.66 3.84 -20.48
CA ALA A 578 -37.51 3.17 -19.89
C ALA A 578 -37.49 1.68 -20.28
N ALA A 579 -36.33 1.20 -20.75
CA ALA A 579 -36.15 -0.16 -21.25
C ALA A 579 -34.77 -0.72 -20.90
N LEU A 580 -34.71 -2.04 -20.81
CA LEU A 580 -33.47 -2.80 -20.87
C LEU A 580 -33.11 -3.03 -22.34
N GLU A 581 -31.99 -2.48 -22.78
CA GLU A 581 -31.42 -2.62 -24.12
C GLU A 581 -30.36 -3.73 -24.09
N PHE A 582 -30.63 -4.81 -24.83
CA PHE A 582 -29.68 -5.89 -25.07
C PHE A 582 -28.91 -5.55 -26.33
N GLN A 583 -27.65 -5.18 -26.16
CA GLN A 583 -26.76 -4.76 -27.26
C GLN A 583 -26.02 -5.95 -27.90
N LYS A 584 -26.07 -7.11 -27.24
CA LYS A 584 -25.49 -8.36 -27.70
C LYS A 584 -26.34 -9.53 -27.23
N SER A 585 -26.15 -10.70 -27.84
CA SER A 585 -26.79 -11.93 -27.37
C SER A 585 -26.48 -12.15 -25.88
N GLY A 586 -27.53 -12.30 -25.09
CA GLY A 586 -27.46 -12.29 -23.63
C GLY A 586 -28.84 -12.50 -23.02
N GLY A 587 -28.92 -12.69 -21.70
CA GLY A 587 -30.20 -13.03 -21.09
C GLY A 587 -30.37 -12.56 -19.66
N ILE A 588 -31.61 -12.19 -19.32
CA ILE A 588 -32.00 -11.90 -17.94
C ILE A 588 -32.76 -13.10 -17.38
N ARG A 589 -32.54 -13.40 -16.09
CA ARG A 589 -33.22 -14.49 -15.39
C ARG A 589 -33.70 -14.02 -14.03
N PHE A 590 -34.89 -14.45 -13.64
CA PHE A 590 -35.48 -14.14 -12.35
C PHE A 590 -36.23 -15.36 -11.79
N ARG A 591 -36.14 -15.55 -10.47
CA ARG A 591 -36.88 -16.62 -9.79
C ARG A 591 -38.32 -16.18 -9.57
N ILE A 592 -39.26 -17.05 -9.93
CA ILE A 592 -40.67 -16.89 -9.62
C ILE A 592 -41.11 -17.98 -8.63
N GLN A 593 -41.85 -17.62 -7.58
CA GLN A 593 -42.47 -18.58 -6.66
C GLN A 593 -43.92 -18.78 -7.09
N VAL A 594 -44.28 -20.02 -7.36
CA VAL A 594 -45.63 -20.41 -7.76
C VAL A 594 -46.29 -21.14 -6.58
N PRO A 595 -47.34 -20.57 -5.97
CA PRO A 595 -47.94 -21.12 -4.75
C PRO A 595 -48.81 -22.35 -4.99
N ALA A 596 -49.39 -22.48 -6.19
CA ALA A 596 -50.22 -23.60 -6.60
C ALA A 596 -50.03 -23.84 -8.11
N PRO A 597 -50.06 -25.10 -8.59
CA PRO A 597 -49.90 -25.37 -10.01
C PRO A 597 -51.01 -24.70 -10.83
N GLY A 598 -50.70 -24.32 -12.07
CA GLY A 598 -51.67 -23.72 -12.98
C GLY A 598 -51.04 -23.15 -14.25
N VAL A 599 -51.90 -22.64 -15.13
CA VAL A 599 -51.49 -21.93 -16.35
C VAL A 599 -51.30 -20.45 -16.04
N PHE A 600 -50.16 -19.89 -16.42
CA PHE A 600 -49.83 -18.49 -16.24
C PHE A 600 -49.60 -17.85 -17.61
N ARG A 601 -50.19 -16.68 -17.86
CA ARG A 601 -49.88 -15.87 -19.03
C ARG A 601 -48.71 -14.96 -18.70
N PHE A 602 -47.64 -15.16 -19.44
CA PHE A 602 -46.47 -14.31 -19.51
C PHE A 602 -46.65 -13.32 -20.65
N SER A 603 -46.52 -12.02 -20.37
CA SER A 603 -46.63 -10.94 -21.36
C SER A 603 -45.34 -10.14 -21.35
N LEU A 604 -44.63 -10.11 -22.48
CA LEU A 604 -43.41 -9.35 -22.68
C LEU A 604 -43.71 -8.11 -23.52
N LEU A 605 -43.53 -6.91 -22.96
CA LEU A 605 -43.59 -5.68 -23.75
C LEU A 605 -42.20 -5.35 -24.27
N ALA A 606 -42.01 -5.54 -25.57
CA ALA A 606 -40.73 -5.39 -26.24
C ALA A 606 -40.82 -4.59 -27.54
N ASP A 607 -39.68 -4.02 -27.92
CA ASP A 607 -39.40 -3.39 -29.21
C ASP A 607 -37.97 -3.81 -29.65
N GLY A 608 -37.57 -3.43 -30.85
CA GLY A 608 -36.25 -3.77 -31.37
C GLY A 608 -35.80 -2.88 -32.53
N THR A 609 -34.51 -2.94 -32.81
CA THR A 609 -33.94 -2.43 -34.07
C THR A 609 -33.66 -3.60 -35.02
N PRO A 610 -33.91 -3.45 -36.33
CA PRO A 610 -33.60 -4.50 -37.30
C PRO A 610 -32.11 -4.46 -37.70
N ALA A 611 -31.61 -5.60 -38.15
CA ALA A 611 -30.43 -5.69 -39.00
C ALA A 611 -30.71 -6.70 -40.12
N HIS A 612 -30.23 -6.46 -41.34
CA HIS A 612 -30.49 -7.34 -42.50
C HIS A 612 -31.99 -7.58 -42.76
N GLY A 613 -32.83 -6.58 -42.50
CA GLY A 613 -34.29 -6.69 -42.68
C GLY A 613 -35.01 -7.64 -41.70
N SER A 614 -34.33 -8.12 -40.65
CA SER A 614 -34.89 -9.00 -39.62
C SER A 614 -34.83 -8.36 -38.23
N GLY A 615 -35.94 -8.45 -37.48
CA GLY A 615 -36.04 -7.97 -36.09
C GLY A 615 -35.38 -8.92 -35.07
N PRO A 616 -35.29 -8.49 -33.80
CA PRO A 616 -34.73 -9.32 -32.73
C PRO A 616 -35.66 -10.47 -32.35
N LYS A 617 -35.06 -11.55 -31.84
CA LYS A 617 -35.74 -12.74 -31.35
C LYS A 617 -35.46 -12.89 -29.86
N ALA A 618 -36.52 -13.01 -29.08
CA ALA A 618 -36.45 -13.23 -27.64
C ALA A 618 -36.88 -14.67 -27.31
N ARG A 619 -35.98 -15.47 -26.73
CA ARG A 619 -36.32 -16.80 -26.21
C ARG A 619 -36.71 -16.70 -24.75
N VAL A 620 -37.89 -17.19 -24.41
CA VAL A 620 -38.27 -17.37 -23.00
C VAL A 620 -37.78 -18.75 -22.54
N THR A 621 -37.23 -18.85 -21.34
CA THR A 621 -36.74 -20.11 -20.75
C THR A 621 -37.39 -20.33 -19.39
N LEU A 622 -37.79 -21.56 -19.10
CA LEU A 622 -38.36 -21.94 -17.82
C LEU A 622 -37.57 -23.13 -17.25
N ASP A 623 -36.98 -22.98 -16.07
CA ASP A 623 -36.17 -24.01 -15.41
C ASP A 623 -35.09 -24.63 -16.30
N ARG A 624 -34.49 -23.79 -17.17
CA ARG A 624 -33.49 -24.16 -18.19
C ARG A 624 -34.05 -24.96 -19.37
N ASN A 625 -35.34 -25.25 -19.40
CA ASN A 625 -35.99 -25.77 -20.61
C ASN A 625 -36.35 -24.58 -21.52
N PRO A 626 -35.91 -24.60 -22.79
CA PRO A 626 -36.26 -23.55 -23.73
C PRO A 626 -37.75 -23.60 -24.04
N ALA A 627 -38.41 -22.45 -23.94
CA ALA A 627 -39.79 -22.22 -24.36
C ALA A 627 -39.80 -21.63 -25.80
N PRO A 628 -40.96 -21.17 -26.33
CA PRO A 628 -41.06 -20.58 -27.66
C PRO A 628 -40.14 -19.36 -27.85
N ILE A 629 -39.65 -19.19 -29.08
CA ILE A 629 -38.94 -17.98 -29.51
C ILE A 629 -39.99 -16.99 -30.00
N LEU A 630 -39.93 -15.76 -29.49
CA LEU A 630 -40.76 -14.64 -29.88
C LEU A 630 -40.03 -13.83 -30.96
N ASP A 631 -40.66 -13.64 -32.11
CA ASP A 631 -40.21 -12.71 -33.15
C ASP A 631 -40.70 -11.30 -32.82
N ILE A 632 -39.76 -10.40 -32.51
CA ILE A 632 -40.07 -9.03 -32.07
C ILE A 632 -40.08 -8.12 -33.31
N ASN A 633 -41.24 -7.51 -33.55
CA ASN A 633 -41.42 -6.50 -34.59
C ASN A 633 -40.66 -5.23 -34.23
N PRO A 634 -39.72 -4.76 -35.07
CA PRO A 634 -38.93 -3.57 -34.78
C PRO A 634 -39.70 -2.27 -35.09
N GLY A 635 -39.42 -1.23 -34.33
CA GLY A 635 -39.91 0.13 -34.58
C GLY A 635 -41.24 0.47 -33.92
N SER A 636 -41.80 -0.43 -33.10
CA SER A 636 -42.99 -0.14 -32.30
C SER A 636 -43.11 -1.10 -31.11
N TRP A 637 -43.37 -0.56 -29.92
CA TRP A 637 -43.68 -1.35 -28.73
C TRP A 637 -44.90 -2.26 -28.93
N ALA A 638 -44.71 -3.56 -28.73
CA ALA A 638 -45.77 -4.56 -28.79
C ALA A 638 -45.67 -5.56 -27.62
N ALA A 639 -46.83 -6.07 -27.19
CA ALA A 639 -46.91 -7.10 -26.15
C ALA A 639 -46.95 -8.48 -26.78
N TYR A 640 -46.07 -9.37 -26.30
CA TYR A 640 -45.94 -10.75 -26.76
C TYR A 640 -46.35 -11.69 -25.63
N ASP A 641 -47.45 -12.43 -25.84
CA ASP A 641 -48.08 -13.27 -24.84
C ASP A 641 -47.75 -14.75 -25.03
N LEU A 642 -47.42 -15.44 -23.94
CA LEU A 642 -47.17 -16.88 -23.88
C LEU A 642 -47.90 -17.47 -22.67
N ASN A 643 -48.52 -18.63 -22.83
CA ASN A 643 -49.03 -19.40 -21.69
C ASN A 643 -47.98 -20.40 -21.22
N LEU A 644 -47.66 -20.38 -19.93
CA LEU A 644 -46.69 -21.24 -19.26
C LEU A 644 -47.43 -22.09 -18.23
N GLU A 645 -47.30 -23.41 -18.32
CA GLU A 645 -47.77 -24.32 -17.28
C GLU A 645 -46.69 -24.41 -16.20
N LEU A 646 -47.05 -23.99 -14.98
CA LEU A 646 -46.13 -23.98 -13.84
C LEU A 646 -46.63 -24.92 -12.74
N ALA A 647 -45.72 -25.72 -12.17
CA ALA A 647 -46.00 -26.49 -10.97
C ALA A 647 -46.00 -25.57 -9.73
N ALA A 648 -46.42 -26.07 -8.56
CA ALA A 648 -46.12 -25.35 -7.32
C ALA A 648 -44.64 -25.48 -6.99
N GLY A 649 -43.98 -24.37 -6.64
CA GLY A 649 -42.56 -24.35 -6.33
C GLY A 649 -41.84 -23.11 -6.83
N ILE A 650 -40.51 -23.14 -6.75
CA ILE A 650 -39.65 -22.09 -7.30
C ILE A 650 -39.31 -22.47 -8.73
N HIS A 651 -39.57 -21.55 -9.66
CA HIS A 651 -39.19 -21.68 -11.06
C HIS A 651 -38.22 -20.57 -11.45
N MET A 652 -37.33 -20.83 -12.40
CA MET A 652 -36.44 -19.86 -12.99
C MET A 652 -36.99 -19.43 -14.36
N LEU A 653 -37.44 -18.19 -14.48
CA LEU A 653 -37.87 -17.64 -15.77
C LEU A 653 -36.75 -16.80 -16.36
N GLY A 654 -36.43 -17.01 -17.63
CA GLY A 654 -35.41 -16.25 -18.35
C GLY A 654 -35.91 -15.71 -19.68
N ILE A 655 -35.33 -14.60 -20.10
CA ILE A 655 -35.53 -14.00 -21.43
C ILE A 655 -34.14 -13.82 -22.04
N GLU A 656 -33.91 -14.41 -23.20
CA GLU A 656 -32.63 -14.42 -23.89
C GLU A 656 -32.78 -13.74 -25.26
N PHE A 657 -31.90 -12.80 -25.59
CA PHE A 657 -31.72 -12.28 -26.94
C PHE A 657 -30.79 -13.23 -27.71
N VAL A 658 -31.27 -13.82 -28.81
CA VAL A 658 -30.64 -15.03 -29.40
C VAL A 658 -30.19 -14.91 -30.85
N ASN A 659 -30.40 -13.76 -31.49
CA ASN A 659 -30.01 -13.52 -32.87
C ASN A 659 -29.36 -12.15 -33.03
N ASP A 660 -28.38 -11.82 -32.20
CA ASP A 660 -27.59 -10.59 -32.35
C ASP A 660 -26.87 -10.55 -33.72
N ASP A 661 -26.86 -9.37 -34.37
CA ASP A 661 -26.29 -9.17 -35.70
C ASP A 661 -26.18 -7.67 -36.05
N ALA A 662 -25.23 -7.31 -36.92
CA ALA A 662 -25.01 -5.93 -37.34
C ALA A 662 -24.57 -5.82 -38.81
N VAL A 663 -25.07 -4.80 -39.52
CA VAL A 663 -24.64 -4.45 -40.87
C VAL A 663 -23.51 -3.43 -40.77
N VAL A 664 -22.36 -3.73 -41.37
CA VAL A 664 -21.18 -2.83 -41.39
C VAL A 664 -20.85 -2.37 -42.80
N ASP A 665 -20.37 -1.13 -42.93
CA ASP A 665 -19.84 -0.60 -44.19
C ASP A 665 -18.42 -1.12 -44.50
N THR A 666 -17.89 -0.76 -45.68
CA THR A 666 -16.55 -1.16 -46.14
C THR A 666 -15.41 -0.60 -45.29
N GLU A 667 -15.68 0.33 -44.40
CA GLU A 667 -14.72 0.97 -43.49
C GLU A 667 -14.89 0.48 -42.05
N GLY A 668 -15.77 -0.50 -41.82
CA GLY A 668 -16.03 -1.12 -40.52
C GLY A 668 -16.96 -0.33 -39.61
N ARG A 669 -17.70 0.66 -40.14
CA ARG A 669 -18.69 1.43 -39.36
C ARG A 669 -20.02 0.68 -39.34
N ILE A 670 -20.68 0.65 -38.19
CA ILE A 670 -21.99 0.00 -38.03
C ILE A 670 -23.07 0.89 -38.65
N LEU A 671 -23.78 0.35 -39.66
CA LEU A 671 -24.91 0.98 -40.35
C LEU A 671 -26.25 0.58 -39.74
N GLU A 672 -26.41 -0.70 -39.40
CA GLU A 672 -27.57 -1.24 -38.68
C GLU A 672 -27.07 -2.13 -37.55
N ASP A 673 -27.74 -2.10 -36.41
CA ASP A 673 -27.40 -2.89 -35.22
C ASP A 673 -28.69 -3.47 -34.64
N ARG A 674 -28.76 -4.80 -34.48
CA ARG A 674 -29.97 -5.46 -34.00
C ARG A 674 -29.94 -5.53 -32.49
N ASN A 675 -30.79 -4.73 -31.86
CA ASN A 675 -30.90 -4.65 -30.41
C ASN A 675 -32.31 -5.04 -29.97
N LEU A 676 -32.41 -5.70 -28.82
CA LEU A 676 -33.69 -6.02 -28.17
C LEU A 676 -33.95 -5.06 -27.02
N MET A 677 -35.13 -4.47 -26.98
CA MET A 677 -35.54 -3.56 -25.92
C MET A 677 -36.73 -4.15 -25.16
N ILE A 678 -36.59 -4.28 -23.84
CA ILE A 678 -37.66 -4.80 -22.97
C ILE A 678 -38.05 -3.72 -21.98
N ALA A 679 -39.30 -3.26 -22.05
CA ALA A 679 -39.82 -2.28 -21.10
C ALA A 679 -40.50 -2.92 -19.89
N GLU A 680 -41.17 -4.06 -20.11
CA GLU A 680 -42.02 -4.65 -19.08
C GLU A 680 -42.19 -6.14 -19.26
N VAL A 681 -42.26 -6.85 -18.13
CA VAL A 681 -42.63 -8.25 -18.05
C VAL A 681 -43.79 -8.39 -17.08
N MET A 682 -44.88 -9.00 -17.53
CA MET A 682 -46.06 -9.25 -16.72
C MET A 682 -46.37 -10.74 -16.65
N ILE A 683 -46.75 -11.21 -15.47
CA ILE A 683 -47.17 -12.60 -15.23
C ILE A 683 -48.49 -12.60 -14.50
N ARG A 684 -49.49 -13.27 -15.08
CA ARG A 684 -50.82 -13.42 -14.49
C ARG A 684 -51.30 -14.86 -14.55
N ARG A 685 -52.01 -15.32 -13.53
CA ARG A 685 -52.66 -16.64 -13.58
C ARG A 685 -53.84 -16.60 -14.53
N VAL A 686 -53.92 -17.55 -15.46
CA VAL A 686 -55.12 -17.75 -16.28
C VAL A 686 -56.14 -18.49 -15.41
N ARG A 687 -57.32 -17.89 -15.24
CA ARG A 687 -58.41 -18.50 -14.47
C ARG A 687 -58.97 -19.74 -15.16
#